data_AF-A0A923IH57-F1
#
_entry.id   AF-A0A923IH57-F1
#
_cell.length_a   1.000
_cell.length_b   1.000
_cell.length_c   1.000
_cell.angle_alpha   90.00
_cell.angle_beta   90.00
_cell.angle_gamma   90.00
#
_symmetry.space_group_name_H-M   'P 1'
#
loop_
_entity.id
_entity.type
_entity.pdbx_description
1 polymer ?
#
loop_
_entity_poly.entity_id
_entity_poly.type
_entity_poly.pdbx_seq_one_letter_code
_entity_poly.pdbx_strand_id
1 'polypeptide(L)'
;MDEQKPKSDPPDNNPESTQPGSPLRRSIDSENTLPLQHKEDQPETQDKPADQTVPVELEPPSPAENAGDQTVPMETQNDQTVPTELAADVTRPGIPYSPDAAEAETQAIEPEISPDMQPTQPLDTSALMRHPTGSPESTGGWYGQEIESPQEPTPHFDPDQTVPSLPGEPSPLEKTPPSSFGEQTRANSTRPLGTGGTPTPPPPFSSDPAHLPQRVEEVDVDATRVTPAALSHVRPSDTQATRPSVGSRPVPPPTRPGVKVQRPGVPPPPPVIPPEPPTNGSSWNRPVGCLLRIFIVLLFLLVMAGLGVGSFMVYKYFSIAASLPSVDDLRSKASQFETTRIVDRNGNTIYEIIDPSAGLRTFVPLEKISPYLIAATLATEDKDFYTHPGFDPVAIARAMVQNYTNGGIASGASTITQQLARSLLLGPDERYQQTVERKTREIVLAAEMTRRYSKEEILELYLNEYYYGKLSYGVEAAAETYFNTSADKLTLGQSAFLAGIPQSPVVYDIESNYEGTMGRFQTVIVLMYQLSQERNCIYVSTSASPVCVDQQAAVDAVREMESYVYVPHSGTIRFPHWVDYVRSQLESMYDPATIYRSGFTVYTTLDPSLQEQAERLLRDQISLLEANNAHNGALVAMSPKTGEILAMVGSPDFYNAAISGQVNMAVSPRQPGSAIKPLTYGAAFEKGWTPSTLIWDVPTDFPPSGDPADQREPYQPVNYDGRFHGPVTVRTALANSFNIPAVKALQFVGIYDKTITPEQDGLIAYAKRLGITSLTRSDYGLSLTLGGGDVSLLELAGAYAVYAN
;
A
#
# COMPACT_ATOMS: atom_id res chain seq x y z
N MET A 1 29.17 74.48 -18.05
CA MET A 1 28.87 75.59 -18.98
C MET A 1 28.12 74.98 -20.14
N ASP A 2 26.99 75.61 -20.45
CA ASP A 2 25.76 74.86 -20.67
C ASP A 2 25.17 75.08 -22.07
N GLU A 3 24.08 74.35 -22.33
CA GLU A 3 23.09 74.52 -23.40
C GLU A 3 23.57 74.54 -24.87
N GLN A 4 23.00 73.61 -25.65
CA GLN A 4 22.45 73.94 -26.97
C GLN A 4 21.05 73.34 -27.17
N LYS A 5 20.31 73.95 -28.09
CA LYS A 5 18.84 73.91 -28.36
C LYS A 5 18.69 74.24 -29.88
N PRO A 6 17.51 74.47 -30.52
CA PRO A 6 16.09 74.22 -30.14
C PRO A 6 15.17 73.71 -31.31
N LYS A 7 13.88 73.41 -31.00
CA LYS A 7 12.64 73.62 -31.85
C LYS A 7 12.48 72.77 -33.16
N SER A 8 11.29 72.62 -33.77
CA SER A 8 9.94 73.24 -33.60
C SER A 8 8.75 72.29 -33.92
N ASP A 9 7.56 72.64 -33.41
CA ASP A 9 6.22 72.01 -33.53
C ASP A 9 5.38 72.61 -34.72
N PRO A 10 4.02 72.48 -34.82
CA PRO A 10 3.01 71.44 -34.49
C PRO A 10 2.11 71.15 -35.76
N PRO A 11 0.81 70.69 -35.73
CA PRO A 11 -0.12 70.15 -34.71
C PRO A 11 -0.66 68.73 -35.12
N ASP A 12 -1.88 68.19 -34.87
CA ASP A 12 -3.18 68.70 -34.36
C ASP A 12 -4.21 67.63 -33.90
N ASN A 13 -5.18 68.07 -33.06
CA ASN A 13 -6.56 67.58 -32.76
C ASN A 13 -6.93 66.13 -32.33
N ASN A 14 -8.07 66.02 -31.63
CA ASN A 14 -8.62 64.91 -30.79
C ASN A 14 -10.15 64.70 -31.14
N PRO A 15 -11.11 64.08 -30.37
CA PRO A 15 -11.10 63.39 -29.04
C PRO A 15 -11.96 62.09 -28.89
N GLU A 16 -11.90 61.43 -27.70
CA GLU A 16 -12.98 60.85 -26.83
C GLU A 16 -12.36 59.84 -25.80
N SER A 17 -12.47 59.99 -24.45
CA SER A 17 -13.61 59.69 -23.51
C SER A 17 -13.78 58.18 -23.15
N THR A 18 -13.92 57.68 -21.90
CA THR A 18 -13.70 58.16 -20.49
C THR A 18 -13.51 56.96 -19.50
N GLN A 19 -13.35 57.18 -18.18
CA GLN A 19 -13.17 56.15 -17.11
C GLN A 19 -14.40 55.22 -16.84
N PRO A 20 -14.23 54.04 -16.21
CA PRO A 20 -14.19 53.83 -14.73
C PRO A 20 -13.02 52.89 -14.28
N GLY A 21 -12.80 52.51 -13.01
CA GLY A 21 -13.48 52.79 -11.73
C GLY A 21 -13.77 51.52 -10.90
N SER A 22 -13.17 51.38 -9.71
CA SER A 22 -13.46 50.31 -8.72
C SER A 22 -14.68 50.67 -7.83
N PRO A 23 -15.28 49.75 -7.03
CA PRO A 23 -15.11 48.29 -6.93
C PRO A 23 -16.46 47.53 -7.14
N LEU A 24 -16.56 46.24 -6.77
CA LEU A 24 -17.68 45.69 -5.95
C LEU A 24 -17.54 44.17 -5.67
N ARG A 25 -17.61 43.79 -4.38
CA ARG A 25 -18.15 42.46 -3.98
C ARG A 25 -19.68 42.55 -4.02
N ARG A 26 -20.37 41.43 -4.24
CA ARG A 26 -21.83 41.34 -4.10
C ARG A 26 -22.23 40.14 -3.26
N SER A 27 -22.99 40.38 -2.19
CA SER A 27 -23.77 39.40 -1.45
C SER A 27 -25.26 39.63 -1.73
N ILE A 28 -26.07 38.62 -1.43
CA ILE A 28 -27.54 38.64 -1.29
C ILE A 28 -27.77 37.72 -0.08
N ASP A 29 -28.11 38.25 1.09
CA ASP A 29 -29.48 38.45 1.63
C ASP A 29 -30.26 37.10 1.77
N SER A 30 -30.95 36.78 2.87
CA SER A 30 -31.36 37.51 4.10
C SER A 30 -31.33 36.55 5.33
N GLU A 31 -31.78 36.81 6.57
CA GLU A 31 -32.76 37.77 7.14
C GLU A 31 -32.67 37.82 8.71
N ASN A 32 -33.07 38.95 9.36
CA ASN A 32 -33.62 39.14 10.75
C ASN A 32 -33.00 38.43 12.01
N THR A 33 -32.87 39.01 13.22
CA THR A 33 -33.28 40.33 13.79
C THR A 33 -32.48 40.72 15.07
N LEU A 34 -32.64 41.99 15.51
CA LEU A 34 -32.19 42.71 16.73
C LEU A 34 -32.64 42.10 18.11
N PRO A 35 -32.31 42.65 19.33
CA PRO A 35 -31.65 43.95 19.69
C PRO A 35 -30.61 44.02 20.87
N LEU A 36 -29.73 45.05 20.85
CA LEU A 36 -29.24 45.94 21.97
C LEU A 36 -28.51 45.32 23.21
N GLN A 37 -27.61 45.99 23.96
CA GLN A 37 -27.46 47.43 24.34
C GLN A 37 -25.99 47.97 24.38
N HIS A 38 -25.84 49.28 24.63
CA HIS A 38 -24.61 50.09 24.80
C HIS A 38 -23.95 49.93 26.22
N LYS A 39 -22.84 50.60 26.66
CA LYS A 39 -22.30 51.97 26.40
C LYS A 39 -20.84 52.17 26.92
N GLU A 40 -20.16 53.23 26.44
CA GLU A 40 -19.10 54.15 27.01
C GLU A 40 -18.41 53.84 28.38
N ASP A 41 -17.18 54.28 28.71
CA ASP A 41 -16.18 55.18 28.07
C ASP A 41 -14.71 54.97 28.59
N GLN A 42 -13.75 55.84 28.21
CA GLN A 42 -12.30 55.84 28.57
C GLN A 42 -11.97 56.49 29.97
N PRO A 43 -10.70 56.85 30.42
CA PRO A 43 -9.33 56.69 29.84
C PRO A 43 -8.11 56.40 30.80
N GLU A 44 -6.94 56.15 30.17
CA GLU A 44 -5.53 56.58 30.47
C GLU A 44 -4.74 56.36 31.81
N THR A 45 -3.42 56.07 31.65
CA THR A 45 -2.24 56.31 32.55
C THR A 45 -2.14 55.53 33.88
N GLN A 46 -0.98 55.22 34.50
CA GLN A 46 0.49 55.43 34.30
C GLN A 46 1.28 54.36 35.16
N ASP A 47 2.61 54.12 35.18
CA ASP A 47 3.81 54.60 34.44
C ASP A 47 4.92 53.49 34.33
N LYS A 48 6.00 53.56 35.15
CA LYS A 48 7.28 52.79 35.10
C LYS A 48 8.09 53.02 36.41
N PRO A 49 9.33 52.48 36.64
CA PRO A 49 10.04 51.29 36.11
C PRO A 49 10.74 50.45 37.24
N ALA A 50 11.78 49.66 36.86
CA ALA A 50 12.93 49.15 37.66
C ALA A 50 12.76 47.88 38.54
N ASP A 51 13.79 47.10 38.89
CA ASP A 51 15.11 46.74 38.27
C ASP A 51 15.76 45.59 39.11
N GLN A 52 16.86 44.99 38.63
CA GLN A 52 17.91 44.26 39.38
C GLN A 52 17.82 42.75 39.73
N THR A 53 18.73 42.02 39.05
CA THR A 53 19.77 41.12 39.60
C THR A 53 19.51 39.66 40.03
N VAL A 54 19.81 38.73 39.10
CA VAL A 54 20.74 37.56 39.16
C VAL A 54 20.62 36.52 40.32
N PRO A 55 21.41 35.40 40.41
CA PRO A 55 20.76 34.08 40.51
C PRO A 55 21.11 33.28 41.79
N VAL A 56 20.41 32.17 41.99
CA VAL A 56 20.90 31.03 42.81
C VAL A 56 20.65 29.72 42.07
N GLU A 57 21.75 29.02 41.80
CA GLU A 57 21.83 27.65 41.31
C GLU A 57 21.88 26.68 42.51
N LEU A 58 21.19 25.54 42.45
CA LEU A 58 21.46 24.35 43.28
C LEU A 58 20.67 23.11 42.79
N GLU A 59 21.31 21.94 42.85
CA GLU A 59 20.82 20.65 42.35
C GLU A 59 19.85 19.91 43.33
N PRO A 60 19.07 18.91 42.85
CA PRO A 60 18.04 18.24 43.63
C PRO A 60 18.56 17.08 44.51
N PRO A 61 17.91 16.80 45.66
CA PRO A 61 18.19 15.61 46.47
C PRO A 61 17.41 14.36 46.00
N SER A 62 18.08 13.20 46.09
CA SER A 62 17.47 11.86 45.93
C SER A 62 17.04 11.24 47.29
N PRO A 63 16.29 10.11 47.33
CA PRO A 63 15.29 9.89 48.38
C PRO A 63 15.60 8.82 49.46
N ALA A 64 14.84 8.88 50.55
CA ALA A 64 14.55 7.82 51.54
C ALA A 64 13.13 8.12 52.11
N GLU A 65 12.13 7.25 52.03
CA GLU A 65 11.89 5.95 52.71
C GLU A 65 11.27 6.01 54.12
N ASN A 66 10.22 5.18 54.29
CA ASN A 66 9.69 4.58 55.53
C ASN A 66 8.83 5.36 56.57
N ALA A 67 7.51 5.14 56.45
CA ALA A 67 6.64 4.41 57.42
C ALA A 67 6.00 5.09 58.67
N GLY A 68 4.80 4.59 59.03
CA GLY A 68 3.98 4.91 60.23
C GLY A 68 2.98 6.05 60.02
N ASP A 69 1.65 5.91 59.87
CA ASP A 69 0.58 5.02 60.38
C ASP A 69 -0.24 5.61 61.57
N GLN A 70 -1.58 5.51 61.47
CA GLN A 70 -2.65 5.89 62.44
C GLN A 70 -2.77 7.41 62.75
N THR A 71 -3.94 8.06 62.77
CA THR A 71 -5.31 7.66 63.20
C THR A 71 -6.42 8.44 62.45
N VAL A 72 -7.69 8.01 62.59
CA VAL A 72 -8.88 8.59 61.92
C VAL A 72 -9.98 8.97 62.95
N PRO A 73 -10.77 10.03 62.70
CA PRO A 73 -12.24 9.90 62.83
C PRO A 73 -13.03 10.39 61.58
N MET A 74 -14.32 10.05 61.56
CA MET A 74 -15.34 10.40 60.54
C MET A 74 -15.68 11.93 60.62
N GLU A 75 -16.47 12.57 59.74
CA GLU A 75 -17.71 12.18 59.02
C GLU A 75 -18.04 13.30 57.97
N THR A 76 -18.45 13.06 56.71
CA THR A 76 -19.86 13.02 56.25
C THR A 76 -19.98 13.05 54.70
N GLN A 77 -21.08 12.52 54.16
CA GLN A 77 -21.82 12.88 52.90
C GLN A 77 -21.17 12.86 51.49
N ASN A 78 -21.59 11.87 50.69
CA ASN A 78 -22.36 11.94 49.40
C ASN A 78 -22.73 13.35 48.82
N ASP A 79 -23.00 13.55 47.52
CA ASP A 79 -23.46 12.61 46.46
C ASP A 79 -23.35 13.16 45.00
N GLN A 80 -23.47 12.26 44.00
CA GLN A 80 -24.06 12.45 42.63
C GLN A 80 -23.53 13.57 41.67
N THR A 81 -23.86 13.63 40.37
CA THR A 81 -24.76 12.84 39.47
C THR A 81 -24.24 12.84 38.01
N VAL A 82 -24.66 11.89 37.15
CA VAL A 82 -25.22 12.09 35.79
C VAL A 82 -25.69 10.72 35.19
N PRO A 83 -26.79 10.65 34.38
CA PRO A 83 -27.61 9.41 34.21
C PRO A 83 -27.25 8.51 33.00
N THR A 84 -27.60 7.21 32.89
CA THR A 84 -28.91 6.46 32.94
C THR A 84 -29.81 6.76 31.72
N GLU A 85 -30.24 5.79 30.89
CA GLU A 85 -31.43 4.89 30.99
C GLU A 85 -31.56 4.01 29.70
N LEU A 86 -32.29 2.87 29.56
CA LEU A 86 -32.95 1.91 30.50
C LEU A 86 -33.42 0.63 29.74
N ALA A 87 -33.43 -0.55 30.41
CA ALA A 87 -34.25 -1.77 30.17
C ALA A 87 -34.07 -2.59 28.85
N ALA A 88 -34.44 -3.89 28.76
CA ALA A 88 -35.22 -4.76 29.67
C ALA A 88 -34.69 -6.22 29.77
N ASP A 89 -35.19 -6.98 30.76
CA ASP A 89 -34.77 -8.35 31.16
C ASP A 89 -35.94 -9.36 31.11
N VAL A 90 -35.65 -10.65 30.87
CA VAL A 90 -36.48 -11.81 31.30
C VAL A 90 -35.63 -13.04 31.70
N THR A 91 -35.12 -13.03 32.93
CA THR A 91 -34.84 -14.15 33.86
C THR A 91 -35.15 -15.61 33.45
N ARG A 92 -34.29 -16.54 33.91
CA ARG A 92 -34.67 -17.80 34.63
C ARG A 92 -33.51 -18.30 35.55
N PRO A 93 -33.78 -19.19 36.54
CA PRO A 93 -33.01 -19.22 37.79
C PRO A 93 -31.97 -20.35 37.92
N GLY A 94 -31.04 -20.19 38.87
CA GLY A 94 -30.20 -21.26 39.42
C GLY A 94 -30.58 -21.63 40.88
N ILE A 95 -29.92 -22.66 41.42
CA ILE A 95 -29.92 -23.06 42.85
C ILE A 95 -28.53 -23.68 43.17
N PRO A 96 -28.02 -23.63 44.43
CA PRO A 96 -26.57 -23.43 44.65
C PRO A 96 -25.78 -24.67 45.11
N TYR A 97 -24.46 -24.45 45.25
CA TYR A 97 -23.44 -25.39 45.71
C TYR A 97 -23.38 -25.49 47.24
N SER A 98 -22.94 -26.63 47.78
CA SER A 98 -22.46 -26.77 49.17
C SER A 98 -21.47 -27.94 49.29
N PRO A 99 -20.32 -27.79 49.95
CA PRO A 99 -19.37 -28.88 50.23
C PRO A 99 -19.61 -29.52 51.61
N ASP A 100 -19.20 -30.78 51.77
CA ASP A 100 -18.30 -31.24 52.86
C ASP A 100 -17.87 -32.71 52.64
N ALA A 101 -16.94 -33.23 53.44
CA ALA A 101 -16.13 -34.44 53.14
C ALA A 101 -16.35 -35.63 54.09
N ALA A 102 -15.95 -36.84 53.64
CA ALA A 102 -15.20 -37.86 54.43
C ALA A 102 -14.91 -39.15 53.61
N GLU A 103 -13.72 -39.73 53.84
CA GLU A 103 -13.33 -41.18 53.98
C GLU A 103 -14.08 -42.29 53.16
N ALA A 104 -13.45 -43.34 52.63
CA ALA A 104 -12.40 -44.18 53.23
C ALA A 104 -11.60 -45.07 52.22
N GLU A 105 -10.77 -45.97 52.77
CA GLU A 105 -9.73 -46.84 52.18
C GLU A 105 -10.13 -47.82 51.05
N THR A 106 -9.17 -48.21 50.21
CA THR A 106 -8.94 -49.64 49.86
C THR A 106 -7.48 -49.90 49.45
N GLN A 107 -7.08 -51.17 49.30
CA GLN A 107 -5.69 -51.66 49.44
C GLN A 107 -4.97 -51.97 48.12
N ALA A 108 -3.63 -52.02 48.18
CA ALA A 108 -2.75 -52.40 47.07
C ALA A 108 -2.41 -53.90 47.02
N ILE A 109 -2.03 -54.39 45.83
CA ILE A 109 -1.31 -55.66 45.61
C ILE A 109 -0.23 -55.41 44.55
N GLU A 110 1.01 -55.83 44.82
CA GLU A 110 2.17 -55.70 43.93
C GLU A 110 2.32 -56.92 42.98
N PRO A 111 3.10 -56.75 41.89
CA PRO A 111 4.01 -57.81 41.43
C PRO A 111 5.48 -57.35 41.39
N GLU A 112 6.38 -58.33 41.29
CA GLU A 112 7.81 -58.24 41.64
C GLU A 112 8.73 -57.54 40.62
N ILE A 113 9.95 -57.17 41.08
CA ILE A 113 11.00 -56.45 40.33
C ILE A 113 12.14 -57.38 39.89
N SER A 114 12.57 -57.29 38.63
CA SER A 114 13.98 -57.48 38.22
C SER A 114 14.26 -56.85 36.85
N PRO A 115 15.52 -56.46 36.54
CA PRO A 115 15.73 -55.12 35.97
C PRO A 115 16.45 -55.10 34.61
N ASP A 116 16.30 -53.99 33.88
CA ASP A 116 17.43 -53.35 33.21
C ASP A 116 17.20 -51.86 32.86
N MET A 117 18.29 -51.13 32.63
CA MET A 117 18.41 -49.71 32.22
C MET A 117 17.90 -48.61 33.18
N GLN A 118 18.64 -47.49 33.20
CA GLN A 118 18.45 -46.35 34.11
C GLN A 118 17.71 -45.19 33.41
N PRO A 119 16.78 -44.49 34.08
CA PRO A 119 16.24 -43.21 33.60
C PRO A 119 17.26 -42.07 33.71
N THR A 120 17.28 -41.18 32.71
CA THR A 120 18.09 -39.95 32.71
C THR A 120 17.50 -38.89 33.65
N GLN A 121 18.37 -38.11 34.31
CA GLN A 121 18.00 -36.93 35.09
C GLN A 121 17.33 -35.84 34.22
N PRO A 122 16.42 -35.01 34.77
CA PRO A 122 15.87 -33.84 34.08
C PRO A 122 16.95 -32.77 33.86
N LEU A 123 16.80 -31.94 32.82
CA LEU A 123 17.71 -30.83 32.55
C LEU A 123 17.54 -29.69 33.58
N ASP A 124 18.63 -29.30 34.21
CA ASP A 124 18.75 -28.04 34.96
C ASP A 124 18.96 -26.87 33.97
N THR A 125 18.00 -25.96 33.93
CA THR A 125 18.02 -24.78 33.03
C THR A 125 18.81 -23.59 33.59
N SER A 126 19.39 -23.67 34.80
CA SER A 126 20.12 -22.56 35.43
C SER A 126 21.51 -22.28 34.85
N ALA A 127 21.97 -23.08 33.88
CA ALA A 127 23.32 -23.03 33.31
C ALA A 127 23.53 -22.05 32.15
N LEU A 128 22.47 -21.47 31.55
CA LEU A 128 22.56 -20.66 30.32
C LEU A 128 22.82 -19.15 30.54
N MET A 129 22.99 -18.69 31.78
CA MET A 129 23.07 -17.27 32.15
C MET A 129 24.31 -16.92 33.00
N ARG A 130 25.53 -17.29 32.54
CA ARG A 130 26.80 -16.81 33.13
C ARG A 130 27.90 -16.61 32.08
N HIS A 131 28.27 -15.36 31.81
CA HIS A 131 29.52 -15.03 31.11
C HIS A 131 30.74 -15.21 32.05
N PRO A 132 31.83 -15.87 31.62
CA PRO A 132 33.04 -15.99 32.42
C PRO A 132 34.05 -14.86 32.11
N THR A 133 34.14 -13.86 32.98
CA THR A 133 35.25 -12.89 32.97
C THR A 133 36.47 -13.48 33.72
N GLY A 134 37.47 -13.93 32.97
CA GLY A 134 38.76 -14.39 33.51
C GLY A 134 39.79 -13.27 33.64
N SER A 135 40.69 -13.36 34.62
CA SER A 135 41.71 -12.32 34.92
C SER A 135 43.02 -12.48 34.12
N PRO A 136 43.84 -11.42 33.94
CA PRO A 136 44.87 -11.37 32.90
C PRO A 136 46.22 -12.08 33.19
N GLU A 137 46.36 -12.80 34.31
CA GLU A 137 47.69 -13.10 34.89
C GLU A 137 48.13 -14.58 34.84
N SER A 138 47.56 -15.38 33.94
CA SER A 138 48.07 -16.72 33.61
C SER A 138 47.85 -17.00 32.12
N THR A 139 48.83 -17.44 31.31
CA THR A 139 50.08 -18.17 31.62
C THR A 139 51.25 -17.69 30.74
N GLY A 140 52.51 -17.94 31.14
CA GLY A 140 53.69 -17.49 30.39
C GLY A 140 54.92 -18.41 30.44
N GLY A 141 55.51 -18.65 29.26
CA GLY A 141 56.77 -19.40 29.05
C GLY A 141 56.61 -20.94 29.00
N TRP A 142 57.51 -21.70 28.37
CA TRP A 142 58.87 -21.40 27.84
C TRP A 142 59.13 -22.10 26.48
N TYR A 143 59.94 -21.46 25.62
CA TYR A 143 60.82 -21.92 24.50
C TYR A 143 60.65 -23.31 23.85
N GLY A 144 60.85 -23.51 22.54
CA GLY A 144 61.20 -22.56 21.46
C GLY A 144 62.11 -23.18 20.38
N GLN A 145 61.95 -22.79 19.11
CA GLN A 145 62.98 -22.85 18.05
C GLN A 145 62.58 -21.98 16.85
N GLU A 146 63.56 -21.35 16.19
CA GLU A 146 63.36 -20.36 15.11
C GLU A 146 63.93 -20.88 13.78
N ILE A 147 63.32 -20.50 12.64
CA ILE A 147 63.92 -20.50 11.29
C ILE A 147 63.49 -19.21 10.57
N GLU A 148 64.38 -18.64 9.76
CA GLU A 148 64.33 -17.27 9.24
C GLU A 148 63.41 -17.07 8.01
N SER A 149 63.02 -15.80 7.78
CA SER A 149 62.39 -15.31 6.54
C SER A 149 63.36 -14.41 5.75
N PRO A 150 63.49 -14.53 4.41
CA PRO A 150 64.42 -13.71 3.62
C PRO A 150 64.02 -12.23 3.50
N GLN A 151 65.01 -11.34 3.34
CA GLN A 151 64.84 -9.91 3.09
C GLN A 151 64.89 -9.55 1.60
N GLU A 152 64.25 -8.43 1.23
CA GLU A 152 64.44 -7.78 -0.08
C GLU A 152 65.74 -6.94 -0.12
N PRO A 153 66.48 -6.90 -1.25
CA PRO A 153 67.68 -6.08 -1.40
C PRO A 153 67.39 -4.67 -1.96
N THR A 154 67.98 -3.65 -1.34
CA THR A 154 68.01 -2.28 -1.88
C THR A 154 69.20 -2.07 -2.84
N PRO A 155 69.03 -1.34 -3.97
CA PRO A 155 70.16 -0.97 -4.82
C PRO A 155 70.90 0.28 -4.32
N HIS A 156 72.23 0.24 -4.30
CA HIS A 156 73.09 1.42 -4.11
C HIS A 156 73.27 2.20 -5.43
N PHE A 157 73.49 3.52 -5.31
CA PHE A 157 74.05 4.35 -6.38
C PHE A 157 75.57 4.14 -6.50
N ASP A 158 76.07 4.10 -7.74
CA ASP A 158 77.51 4.22 -8.07
C ASP A 158 77.66 5.22 -9.24
N PRO A 159 78.39 6.35 -9.08
CA PRO A 159 78.24 7.51 -9.96
C PRO A 159 79.37 7.72 -10.98
N ASP A 160 79.93 6.68 -11.62
CA ASP A 160 80.87 6.89 -12.75
C ASP A 160 80.96 5.71 -13.75
N GLN A 161 80.25 5.79 -14.89
CA GLN A 161 80.63 5.20 -16.20
C GLN A 161 79.93 5.92 -17.37
N THR A 162 80.60 5.94 -18.54
CA THR A 162 80.28 6.84 -19.67
C THR A 162 79.48 6.22 -20.83
N VAL A 163 78.78 7.09 -21.59
CA VAL A 163 77.97 6.81 -22.79
C VAL A 163 78.76 6.15 -23.96
N PRO A 164 78.07 5.52 -24.93
CA PRO A 164 78.06 6.14 -26.28
C PRO A 164 76.75 6.04 -27.11
N SER A 165 76.28 7.20 -27.59
CA SER A 165 75.62 7.53 -28.89
C SER A 165 74.60 6.58 -29.59
N LEU A 166 73.36 7.10 -29.77
CA LEU A 166 72.69 7.56 -31.04
C LEU A 166 73.17 7.02 -32.42
N PRO A 167 72.32 6.98 -33.51
CA PRO A 167 71.18 7.89 -33.79
C PRO A 167 69.92 7.29 -34.49
N GLY A 168 68.89 8.12 -34.72
CA GLY A 168 67.78 7.88 -35.68
C GLY A 168 66.56 8.80 -35.49
N GLU A 169 66.15 9.57 -36.51
CA GLU A 169 65.07 10.58 -36.45
C GLU A 169 64.19 10.59 -37.76
N PRO A 170 63.18 11.47 -38.00
CA PRO A 170 61.77 11.05 -38.03
C PRO A 170 61.00 11.38 -39.35
N SER A 171 59.64 11.43 -39.29
CA SER A 171 58.65 12.05 -40.25
C SER A 171 57.98 11.12 -41.30
N PRO A 172 56.84 11.49 -41.96
CA PRO A 172 55.63 12.22 -41.49
C PRO A 172 54.23 11.79 -42.10
N LEU A 173 53.15 12.39 -41.55
CA LEU A 173 51.86 12.89 -42.17
C LEU A 173 51.03 12.12 -43.25
N GLU A 174 49.73 11.84 -42.95
CA GLU A 174 48.45 12.10 -43.70
C GLU A 174 47.31 11.18 -43.11
N LYS A 175 45.97 11.30 -43.24
CA LYS A 175 44.98 12.07 -44.07
C LYS A 175 44.71 11.49 -45.51
N THR A 176 43.63 11.79 -46.27
CA THR A 176 42.42 12.63 -46.12
C THR A 176 41.08 11.80 -46.33
N PRO A 177 39.96 12.13 -47.07
CA PRO A 177 38.58 11.86 -46.55
C PRO A 177 37.65 11.04 -47.54
N PRO A 178 36.28 11.10 -47.51
CA PRO A 178 35.40 10.10 -48.15
C PRO A 178 34.85 10.46 -49.56
N SER A 179 34.03 9.56 -50.14
CA SER A 179 33.31 9.73 -51.42
C SER A 179 31.80 9.39 -51.32
N SER A 180 30.98 10.04 -52.17
CA SER A 180 29.51 9.95 -52.22
C SER A 180 28.97 9.66 -53.64
N PHE A 181 27.64 9.78 -53.87
CA PHE A 181 26.88 9.42 -55.10
C PHE A 181 26.82 7.90 -55.36
N GLY A 182 25.85 7.31 -56.08
CA GLY A 182 24.61 7.71 -56.79
C GLY A 182 23.89 6.41 -57.22
N GLU A 183 22.72 6.34 -57.86
CA GLU A 183 21.84 7.31 -58.51
C GLU A 183 20.39 6.74 -58.62
N GLN A 184 19.45 7.46 -59.23
CA GLN A 184 18.03 7.10 -59.40
C GLN A 184 17.77 6.12 -60.56
N THR A 185 16.67 5.36 -60.50
CA THR A 185 15.88 5.01 -61.71
C THR A 185 14.37 5.03 -61.40
N ARG A 186 13.55 5.20 -62.45
CA ARG A 186 12.12 5.54 -62.38
C ARG A 186 11.38 4.95 -63.58
N ALA A 187 10.44 4.02 -63.38
CA ALA A 187 9.63 3.47 -64.49
C ALA A 187 8.20 3.06 -64.06
N ASN A 188 7.25 3.51 -64.88
CA ASN A 188 5.79 3.46 -64.69
C ASN A 188 5.13 2.06 -64.79
N SER A 189 3.98 1.94 -64.11
CA SER A 189 2.70 1.38 -64.62
C SER A 189 2.59 -0.10 -64.99
N THR A 190 1.66 -0.80 -64.33
CA THR A 190 0.37 -1.19 -64.97
C THR A 190 -0.67 -1.65 -63.94
N ARG A 191 -1.94 -1.71 -64.34
CA ARG A 191 -3.10 -2.14 -63.52
C ARG A 191 -3.94 -3.17 -64.27
N PRO A 192 -4.18 -4.36 -63.70
CA PRO A 192 -5.32 -5.21 -64.07
C PRO A 192 -6.48 -5.10 -63.05
N LEU A 193 -7.65 -5.65 -63.39
CA LEU A 193 -8.81 -5.70 -62.52
C LEU A 193 -8.96 -7.07 -61.83
N GLY A 194 -9.20 -7.03 -60.52
CA GLY A 194 -10.28 -7.75 -59.81
C GLY A 194 -10.37 -9.28 -59.87
N THR A 195 -10.35 -9.90 -58.68
CA THR A 195 -11.39 -10.86 -58.23
C THR A 195 -11.45 -10.84 -56.70
N GLY A 196 -12.55 -11.32 -56.10
CA GLY A 196 -12.78 -11.23 -54.65
C GLY A 196 -12.02 -12.27 -53.82
N GLY A 197 -11.68 -11.89 -52.58
CA GLY A 197 -11.08 -12.75 -51.55
C GLY A 197 -11.51 -12.31 -50.15
N THR A 198 -11.46 -13.23 -49.19
CA THR A 198 -11.86 -13.00 -47.78
C THR A 198 -10.92 -12.04 -47.04
N PRO A 199 -11.39 -11.36 -45.98
CA PRO A 199 -10.54 -10.50 -45.16
C PRO A 199 -9.52 -11.35 -44.38
N THR A 200 -8.24 -11.09 -44.61
CA THR A 200 -7.14 -11.58 -43.76
C THR A 200 -7.02 -10.72 -42.49
N PRO A 201 -6.52 -11.28 -41.37
CA PRO A 201 -6.22 -10.49 -40.18
C PRO A 201 -5.10 -9.47 -40.45
N PRO A 202 -4.98 -8.41 -39.61
CA PRO A 202 -3.88 -7.44 -39.71
C PRO A 202 -2.52 -8.10 -39.41
N PRO A 203 -1.41 -7.54 -39.93
CA PRO A 203 -0.06 -8.01 -39.60
C PRO A 203 0.29 -7.74 -38.13
N PRO A 204 1.23 -8.51 -37.54
CA PRO A 204 1.74 -8.24 -36.20
C PRO A 204 2.49 -6.90 -36.14
N PHE A 205 2.55 -6.30 -34.95
CA PHE A 205 3.27 -5.04 -34.70
C PHE A 205 4.77 -5.18 -35.00
N SER A 206 5.32 -4.21 -35.72
CA SER A 206 6.76 -4.10 -35.97
C SER A 206 7.46 -3.42 -34.79
N SER A 207 8.37 -4.13 -34.12
CA SER A 207 9.15 -3.61 -32.98
C SER A 207 10.39 -2.82 -33.44
N ASP A 208 10.18 -1.78 -34.26
CA ASP A 208 11.24 -0.90 -34.77
C ASP A 208 11.22 0.46 -34.03
N PRO A 209 12.21 0.77 -33.17
CA PRO A 209 12.20 1.94 -32.29
C PRO A 209 12.59 3.26 -32.99
N ALA A 210 12.79 3.27 -34.31
CA ALA A 210 13.35 4.41 -35.04
C ALA A 210 12.45 5.67 -35.16
N HIS A 211 11.15 5.57 -34.87
CA HIS A 211 10.20 6.69 -34.99
C HIS A 211 9.22 6.80 -33.82
N LEU A 212 9.63 7.53 -32.77
CA LEU A 212 8.75 8.09 -31.74
C LEU A 212 9.06 9.59 -31.55
N PRO A 213 8.06 10.46 -31.34
CA PRO A 213 8.27 11.90 -31.18
C PRO A 213 8.96 12.23 -29.86
N GLN A 214 9.92 13.17 -29.90
CA GLN A 214 10.61 13.65 -28.70
C GLN A 214 9.91 14.90 -28.14
N ARG A 215 9.42 14.80 -26.90
CA ARG A 215 8.63 15.79 -26.11
C ARG A 215 7.12 15.78 -26.40
N VAL A 216 6.35 16.19 -25.38
CA VAL A 216 4.89 16.19 -25.34
C VAL A 216 4.40 17.58 -24.91
N GLU A 217 4.63 18.58 -25.78
CA GLU A 217 4.03 19.93 -25.67
C GLU A 217 3.67 20.46 -27.08
N GLU A 218 2.87 19.69 -27.82
CA GLU A 218 2.24 20.15 -29.07
C GLU A 218 0.77 19.71 -29.07
N VAL A 219 -0.15 20.68 -29.26
CA VAL A 219 -1.60 20.43 -29.29
C VAL A 219 -2.02 20.23 -30.74
N ASP A 220 -2.30 18.98 -31.12
CA ASP A 220 -2.84 18.67 -32.45
C ASP A 220 -4.25 19.22 -32.61
N VAL A 221 -4.36 20.35 -33.33
CA VAL A 221 -5.62 21.03 -33.65
C VAL A 221 -6.36 20.44 -34.85
N ASP A 222 -5.81 19.41 -35.51
CA ASP A 222 -6.43 18.72 -36.64
C ASP A 222 -6.86 17.27 -36.34
N ALA A 223 -6.65 16.80 -35.11
CA ALA A 223 -7.08 15.51 -34.55
C ALA A 223 -8.62 15.32 -34.44
N THR A 224 -9.44 15.93 -35.31
CA THR A 224 -10.89 15.63 -35.41
C THR A 224 -11.47 15.84 -36.82
N ARG A 225 -10.93 15.18 -37.85
CA ARG A 225 -11.51 15.18 -39.21
C ARG A 225 -12.16 13.85 -39.61
N VAL A 226 -13.43 13.67 -39.25
CA VAL A 226 -14.29 12.60 -39.79
C VAL A 226 -14.97 13.03 -41.10
N THR A 227 -14.88 12.20 -42.14
CA THR A 227 -15.45 12.46 -43.48
C THR A 227 -16.96 12.17 -43.54
N PRO A 228 -17.82 13.09 -44.03
CA PRO A 228 -19.27 12.88 -44.06
C PRO A 228 -19.82 12.43 -45.43
N ALA A 229 -20.21 11.15 -45.54
CA ALA A 229 -21.14 10.60 -46.55
C ALA A 229 -21.45 9.13 -46.23
N ALA A 230 -22.62 8.55 -46.52
CA ALA A 230 -24.00 9.01 -46.73
C ALA A 230 -24.86 7.71 -46.65
N LEU A 231 -26.01 7.59 -45.99
CA LEU A 231 -27.35 8.17 -46.17
C LEU A 231 -28.21 7.58 -44.99
N SER A 232 -29.49 7.87 -44.72
CA SER A 232 -30.51 8.72 -45.34
C SER A 232 -31.56 9.11 -44.27
N HIS A 233 -32.01 10.36 -44.25
CA HIS A 233 -33.27 10.73 -43.58
C HIS A 233 -33.98 11.86 -44.35
N VAL A 234 -35.28 11.69 -44.59
CA VAL A 234 -36.16 12.70 -45.20
C VAL A 234 -37.06 13.27 -44.11
N ARG A 235 -37.00 14.59 -43.90
CA ARG A 235 -38.07 15.37 -43.25
C ARG A 235 -39.00 15.93 -44.36
N PRO A 236 -40.23 16.36 -44.01
CA PRO A 236 -40.39 17.77 -43.63
C PRO A 236 -41.07 17.98 -42.26
N SER A 237 -40.98 19.22 -41.79
CA SER A 237 -41.81 19.79 -40.72
C SER A 237 -42.55 21.01 -41.28
N ASP A 238 -43.62 21.44 -40.60
CA ASP A 238 -44.37 22.69 -40.83
C ASP A 238 -45.17 22.77 -42.17
N THR A 239 -46.25 23.56 -42.31
CA THR A 239 -46.80 24.61 -41.43
C THR A 239 -48.35 24.70 -41.50
N GLN A 240 -48.99 25.10 -40.39
CA GLN A 240 -50.25 25.85 -40.24
C GLN A 240 -51.54 25.55 -41.09
N ALA A 241 -52.59 25.23 -40.33
CA ALA A 241 -53.93 25.88 -40.32
C ALA A 241 -54.92 25.79 -41.52
N THR A 242 -56.09 25.18 -41.26
CA THR A 242 -57.37 25.95 -41.21
C THR A 242 -58.48 25.24 -40.42
N ARG A 243 -59.47 26.04 -39.99
CA ARG A 243 -60.74 25.71 -39.28
C ARG A 243 -61.93 25.98 -40.25
N PRO A 244 -63.23 25.79 -39.88
CA PRO A 244 -63.88 24.93 -38.87
C PRO A 244 -65.16 24.18 -39.37
N SER A 245 -65.71 23.26 -38.56
CA SER A 245 -67.18 23.03 -38.36
C SER A 245 -67.35 21.99 -37.22
N VAL A 246 -67.69 22.36 -35.98
CA VAL A 246 -69.06 22.60 -35.45
C VAL A 246 -69.97 21.35 -35.50
N GLY A 247 -70.36 20.85 -34.33
CA GLY A 247 -71.32 19.75 -34.14
C GLY A 247 -71.21 19.09 -32.76
N SER A 248 -72.19 19.25 -31.88
CA SER A 248 -72.14 18.83 -30.46
C SER A 248 -73.09 17.67 -30.09
N ARG A 249 -72.83 17.05 -28.91
CA ARG A 249 -73.71 16.26 -27.99
C ARG A 249 -75.25 16.37 -28.22
N PRO A 250 -76.11 15.36 -27.86
CA PRO A 250 -76.00 14.50 -26.65
C PRO A 250 -76.52 13.03 -26.81
N VAL A 251 -77.06 12.44 -25.72
CA VAL A 251 -77.38 11.02 -25.38
C VAL A 251 -78.54 11.04 -24.33
N PRO A 252 -79.42 10.02 -24.05
CA PRO A 252 -79.60 8.60 -24.49
C PRO A 252 -81.03 8.41 -25.16
N PRO A 253 -81.98 7.45 -24.90
CA PRO A 253 -81.98 6.10 -24.27
C PRO A 253 -82.60 4.91 -25.11
N PRO A 254 -83.78 4.24 -24.87
CA PRO A 254 -83.77 2.75 -24.79
C PRO A 254 -84.88 1.90 -25.50
N THR A 255 -84.57 0.61 -25.70
CA THR A 255 -85.45 -0.61 -25.71
C THR A 255 -86.70 -0.79 -26.63
N ARG A 256 -86.66 -1.88 -27.44
CA ARG A 256 -87.81 -2.73 -27.93
C ARG A 256 -88.82 -2.09 -28.93
N PRO A 257 -89.77 -2.84 -29.56
CA PRO A 257 -89.58 -4.06 -30.38
C PRO A 257 -90.46 -4.18 -31.68
N GLY A 258 -89.99 -4.92 -32.71
CA GLY A 258 -90.80 -5.98 -33.38
C GLY A 258 -91.50 -5.81 -34.77
N VAL A 259 -91.44 -6.93 -35.54
CA VAL A 259 -92.56 -7.59 -36.30
C VAL A 259 -92.93 -7.18 -37.76
N LYS A 260 -93.25 -8.22 -38.60
CA LYS A 260 -93.96 -8.25 -39.93
C LYS A 260 -93.17 -7.78 -41.18
N VAL A 261 -93.37 -8.23 -42.44
CA VAL A 261 -94.37 -9.07 -43.18
C VAL A 261 -93.60 -10.02 -44.17
N GLN A 262 -93.75 -11.37 -44.20
CA GLN A 262 -94.63 -12.22 -45.06
C GLN A 262 -94.43 -12.07 -46.61
N ARG A 263 -94.30 -13.12 -47.45
CA ARG A 263 -95.38 -14.03 -47.96
C ARG A 263 -94.87 -15.31 -48.70
N PRO A 264 -95.75 -16.30 -49.03
CA PRO A 264 -95.36 -17.73 -49.13
C PRO A 264 -95.85 -18.52 -50.38
N GLY A 265 -95.55 -19.83 -50.41
CA GLY A 265 -96.27 -20.88 -51.16
C GLY A 265 -95.59 -22.27 -51.04
N VAL A 266 -96.23 -23.43 -51.23
CA VAL A 266 -97.45 -24.07 -50.65
C VAL A 266 -97.49 -25.55 -51.19
N PRO A 267 -98.04 -26.57 -50.47
CA PRO A 267 -97.66 -28.00 -50.69
C PRO A 267 -98.69 -28.85 -51.47
N PRO A 268 -98.52 -30.19 -51.55
CA PRO A 268 -99.42 -31.11 -50.79
C PRO A 268 -98.76 -32.40 -50.19
N PRO A 269 -99.48 -33.23 -49.38
CA PRO A 269 -98.92 -34.26 -48.48
C PRO A 269 -99.42 -35.75 -48.72
N PRO A 270 -99.89 -36.56 -47.74
CA PRO A 270 -99.13 -37.61 -47.01
C PRO A 270 -99.72 -39.06 -47.05
N PRO A 271 -99.07 -40.08 -46.43
CA PRO A 271 -99.69 -40.88 -45.34
C PRO A 271 -98.67 -41.43 -44.27
N VAL A 272 -98.99 -42.40 -43.39
CA VAL A 272 -99.75 -42.31 -42.10
C VAL A 272 -99.66 -43.62 -41.25
N ILE A 273 -99.52 -43.55 -39.90
CA ILE A 273 -99.66 -44.64 -38.85
C ILE A 273 -98.55 -45.76 -38.84
N PRO A 274 -98.23 -46.51 -37.73
CA PRO A 274 -98.67 -46.55 -36.31
C PRO A 274 -97.55 -46.31 -35.22
N PRO A 275 -97.83 -46.40 -33.89
CA PRO A 275 -96.88 -46.23 -32.76
C PRO A 275 -96.56 -47.52 -31.93
N GLU A 276 -95.89 -47.33 -30.77
CA GLU A 276 -95.47 -48.29 -29.68
C GLU A 276 -94.10 -49.03 -29.83
N PRO A 277 -93.46 -49.54 -28.74
CA PRO A 277 -93.67 -49.33 -27.28
C PRO A 277 -92.41 -48.82 -26.53
N PRO A 278 -92.47 -48.49 -25.22
CA PRO A 278 -91.30 -48.09 -24.43
C PRO A 278 -90.52 -49.28 -23.83
N THR A 279 -89.19 -49.20 -23.80
CA THR A 279 -88.31 -50.20 -23.15
C THR A 279 -87.40 -49.58 -22.09
N ASN A 280 -87.51 -50.04 -20.84
CA ASN A 280 -86.54 -49.74 -19.78
C ASN A 280 -85.18 -50.39 -20.10
N GLY A 281 -84.14 -49.57 -20.33
CA GLY A 281 -82.74 -50.00 -20.42
C GLY A 281 -82.03 -49.83 -19.07
N SER A 282 -81.34 -50.87 -18.60
CA SER A 282 -80.81 -50.93 -17.23
C SER A 282 -79.62 -50.00 -16.95
N SER A 283 -79.49 -49.60 -15.69
CA SER A 283 -78.39 -48.80 -15.17
C SER A 283 -77.08 -49.59 -15.06
N TRP A 284 -76.12 -49.35 -15.96
CA TRP A 284 -74.78 -49.95 -15.83
C TRP A 284 -73.63 -49.06 -16.33
N ASN A 285 -73.43 -47.90 -15.67
CA ASN A 285 -72.25 -47.06 -15.89
C ASN A 285 -71.13 -47.38 -14.86
N ARG A 286 -69.92 -47.61 -15.37
CA ARG A 286 -68.75 -48.09 -14.61
C ARG A 286 -68.02 -46.92 -13.91
N PRO A 287 -67.45 -47.10 -12.70
CA PRO A 287 -66.88 -46.00 -11.90
C PRO A 287 -65.60 -45.35 -12.46
N VAL A 288 -65.03 -45.88 -13.55
CA VAL A 288 -63.77 -45.42 -14.16
C VAL A 288 -63.85 -43.96 -14.65
N GLY A 289 -65.02 -43.51 -15.12
CA GLY A 289 -65.19 -42.17 -15.70
C GLY A 289 -65.07 -41.01 -14.72
N CYS A 290 -65.41 -41.21 -13.44
CA CYS A 290 -65.29 -40.16 -12.42
C CYS A 290 -63.84 -40.01 -11.95
N LEU A 291 -63.14 -41.11 -11.69
CA LEU A 291 -61.73 -41.09 -11.27
C LEU A 291 -60.83 -40.46 -12.33
N LEU A 292 -61.06 -40.79 -13.61
CA LEU A 292 -60.31 -40.18 -14.72
C LEU A 292 -60.55 -38.66 -14.83
N ARG A 293 -61.79 -38.19 -14.61
CA ARG A 293 -62.11 -36.75 -14.60
C ARG A 293 -61.49 -36.03 -13.41
N ILE A 294 -61.51 -36.63 -12.22
CA ILE A 294 -60.86 -36.08 -11.02
C ILE A 294 -59.33 -35.99 -11.25
N PHE A 295 -58.72 -37.02 -11.83
CA PHE A 295 -57.30 -37.00 -12.17
C PHE A 295 -56.94 -35.91 -13.19
N ILE A 296 -57.74 -35.74 -14.25
CA ILE A 296 -57.53 -34.67 -15.25
C ILE A 296 -57.69 -33.27 -14.62
N VAL A 297 -58.68 -33.07 -13.73
CA VAL A 297 -58.87 -31.79 -13.03
C VAL A 297 -57.72 -31.52 -12.05
N LEU A 298 -57.24 -32.53 -11.31
CA LEU A 298 -56.07 -32.39 -10.44
C LEU A 298 -54.80 -32.09 -11.24
N LEU A 299 -54.58 -32.77 -12.36
CA LEU A 299 -53.45 -32.51 -13.26
C LEU A 299 -53.51 -31.09 -13.84
N PHE A 300 -54.70 -30.64 -14.27
CA PHE A 300 -54.90 -29.26 -14.76
C PHE A 300 -54.65 -28.22 -13.67
N LEU A 301 -55.13 -28.45 -12.44
CA LEU A 301 -54.86 -27.57 -11.29
C LEU A 301 -53.37 -27.54 -10.93
N LEU A 302 -52.66 -28.68 -11.03
CA LEU A 302 -51.22 -28.77 -10.78
C LEU A 302 -50.43 -28.03 -11.87
N VAL A 303 -50.81 -28.17 -13.14
CA VAL A 303 -50.23 -27.40 -14.26
C VAL A 303 -50.52 -25.90 -14.12
N MET A 304 -51.74 -25.50 -13.75
CA MET A 304 -52.09 -24.10 -13.50
C MET A 304 -51.35 -23.52 -12.29
N ALA A 305 -51.14 -24.30 -11.22
CA ALA A 305 -50.32 -23.90 -10.09
C ALA A 305 -48.84 -23.76 -10.51
N GLY A 306 -48.31 -24.69 -11.30
CA GLY A 306 -46.96 -24.62 -11.86
C GLY A 306 -46.75 -23.41 -12.77
N LEU A 307 -47.73 -23.08 -13.63
CA LEU A 307 -47.72 -21.87 -14.45
C LEU A 307 -47.85 -20.60 -13.61
N GLY A 308 -48.64 -20.60 -12.54
CA GLY A 308 -48.76 -19.49 -11.60
C GLY A 308 -47.46 -19.22 -10.84
N VAL A 309 -46.86 -20.27 -10.27
CA VAL A 309 -45.55 -20.21 -9.60
C VAL A 309 -44.45 -19.81 -10.58
N GLY A 310 -44.41 -20.38 -11.78
CA GLY A 310 -43.46 -20.01 -12.82
C GLY A 310 -43.58 -18.55 -13.24
N SER A 311 -44.81 -18.06 -13.45
CA SER A 311 -45.07 -16.65 -13.78
C SER A 311 -44.68 -15.71 -12.64
N PHE A 312 -44.94 -16.10 -11.39
CA PHE A 312 -44.52 -15.34 -10.20
C PHE A 312 -43.00 -15.30 -10.04
N MET A 313 -42.31 -16.43 -10.27
CA MET A 313 -40.84 -16.51 -10.25
C MET A 313 -40.21 -15.66 -11.36
N VAL A 314 -40.76 -15.70 -12.58
CA VAL A 314 -40.30 -14.85 -13.70
C VAL A 314 -40.54 -13.37 -13.41
N TYR A 315 -41.72 -13.01 -12.88
CA TYR A 315 -42.01 -11.64 -12.44
C TYR A 315 -41.05 -11.18 -11.34
N LYS A 316 -40.78 -12.03 -10.33
CA LYS A 316 -39.83 -11.72 -9.25
C LYS A 316 -38.39 -11.63 -9.75
N TYR A 317 -37.96 -12.49 -10.67
CA TYR A 317 -36.65 -12.38 -11.33
C TYR A 317 -36.49 -11.03 -12.03
N PHE A 318 -37.42 -10.63 -12.91
CA PHE A 318 -37.32 -9.33 -13.59
C PHE A 318 -37.46 -8.14 -12.64
N SER A 319 -38.35 -8.22 -11.64
CA SER A 319 -38.51 -7.20 -10.59
C SER A 319 -37.25 -7.02 -9.73
N ILE A 320 -36.51 -8.10 -9.47
CA ILE A 320 -35.26 -8.06 -8.71
C ILE A 320 -34.11 -7.62 -9.62
N ALA A 321 -33.97 -8.18 -10.82
CA ALA A 321 -32.93 -7.83 -11.78
C ALA A 321 -32.93 -6.33 -12.15
N ALA A 322 -34.11 -5.71 -12.29
CA ALA A 322 -34.24 -4.27 -12.50
C ALA A 322 -33.86 -3.39 -11.27
N SER A 323 -33.60 -4.02 -10.11
CA SER A 323 -33.19 -3.37 -8.84
C SER A 323 -31.79 -3.80 -8.37
N LEU A 324 -31.06 -4.58 -9.17
CA LEU A 324 -29.71 -5.03 -8.89
C LEU A 324 -28.68 -4.09 -9.53
N PRO A 325 -27.50 -3.90 -8.90
CA PRO A 325 -26.39 -3.20 -9.54
C PRO A 325 -25.88 -4.01 -10.75
N SER A 326 -25.35 -3.30 -11.75
CA SER A 326 -24.88 -3.94 -12.98
C SER A 326 -23.65 -4.84 -12.72
N VAL A 327 -23.61 -5.97 -13.42
CA VAL A 327 -22.47 -6.89 -13.55
C VAL A 327 -21.59 -6.58 -14.77
N ASP A 328 -21.83 -5.46 -15.49
CA ASP A 328 -21.22 -5.19 -16.80
C ASP A 328 -19.68 -5.12 -16.78
N ASP A 329 -19.13 -4.64 -15.66
CA ASP A 329 -17.71 -4.67 -15.33
C ASP A 329 -17.59 -5.07 -13.86
N LEU A 330 -17.29 -6.35 -13.64
CA LEU A 330 -17.08 -6.94 -12.31
C LEU A 330 -15.66 -6.68 -11.80
N ARG A 331 -14.68 -6.43 -12.69
CA ARG A 331 -13.28 -6.19 -12.30
C ARG A 331 -13.17 -4.86 -11.57
N SER A 332 -13.78 -3.77 -12.05
CA SER A 332 -13.83 -2.49 -11.30
C SER A 332 -14.75 -2.50 -10.06
N LYS A 333 -15.39 -3.63 -9.73
CA LYS A 333 -16.08 -3.86 -8.45
C LYS A 333 -15.22 -4.63 -7.45
N ALA A 334 -14.30 -5.47 -7.92
CA ALA A 334 -13.26 -6.03 -7.07
C ALA A 334 -12.30 -4.92 -6.62
N SER A 335 -11.71 -5.09 -5.44
CA SER A 335 -10.79 -4.07 -4.92
C SER A 335 -9.63 -3.85 -5.89
N GLN A 336 -9.39 -2.58 -6.23
CA GLN A 336 -8.33 -2.15 -7.16
C GLN A 336 -7.06 -1.69 -6.44
N PHE A 337 -7.02 -1.76 -5.09
CA PHE A 337 -5.80 -1.42 -4.37
C PHE A 337 -4.82 -2.59 -4.41
N GLU A 338 -3.55 -2.26 -4.55
CA GLU A 338 -2.42 -3.18 -4.51
C GLU A 338 -1.41 -2.64 -3.51
N THR A 339 -0.72 -3.51 -2.76
CA THR A 339 0.20 -3.08 -1.70
C THR A 339 1.50 -2.52 -2.26
N THR A 340 1.86 -1.32 -1.80
CA THR A 340 3.14 -0.68 -2.15
C THR A 340 4.29 -1.34 -1.36
N ARG A 341 5.32 -1.78 -2.08
CA ARG A 341 6.49 -2.51 -1.56
C ARG A 341 7.75 -1.67 -1.69
N ILE A 342 8.52 -1.55 -0.62
CA ILE A 342 9.88 -0.98 -0.65
C ILE A 342 10.86 -2.14 -0.76
N VAL A 343 11.71 -2.14 -1.81
CA VAL A 343 12.68 -3.22 -2.06
C VAL A 343 14.13 -2.72 -2.00
N ASP A 344 15.05 -3.60 -1.62
CA ASP A 344 16.49 -3.34 -1.67
C ASP A 344 17.01 -3.30 -3.12
N ARG A 345 18.31 -3.00 -3.29
CA ARG A 345 18.92 -2.89 -4.63
C ARG A 345 19.00 -4.21 -5.41
N ASN A 346 18.72 -5.34 -4.76
CA ASN A 346 18.65 -6.67 -5.36
C ASN A 346 17.20 -7.08 -5.70
N GLY A 347 16.22 -6.29 -5.29
CA GLY A 347 14.79 -6.56 -5.46
C GLY A 347 14.12 -7.32 -4.31
N ASN A 348 14.80 -7.52 -3.16
CA ASN A 348 14.18 -8.16 -1.99
C ASN A 348 13.29 -7.15 -1.24
N THR A 349 12.07 -7.53 -0.86
CA THR A 349 11.21 -6.70 -0.01
C THR A 349 11.87 -6.39 1.33
N ILE A 350 11.98 -5.09 1.64
CA ILE A 350 12.39 -4.57 2.95
C ILE A 350 11.14 -4.35 3.83
N TYR A 351 10.10 -3.75 3.24
CA TYR A 351 8.88 -3.36 3.94
C TYR A 351 7.69 -3.21 2.99
N GLU A 352 6.49 -3.41 3.52
CA GLU A 352 5.23 -3.20 2.82
C GLU A 352 4.44 -2.06 3.48
N ILE A 353 3.97 -1.10 2.67
CA ILE A 353 3.19 0.03 3.16
C ILE A 353 1.72 -0.40 3.27
N ILE A 354 1.34 -0.86 4.47
CA ILE A 354 -0.02 -1.34 4.77
C ILE A 354 -0.99 -0.16 4.93
N ASP A 355 -2.10 -0.18 4.20
CA ASP A 355 -3.23 0.71 4.47
C ASP A 355 -3.99 0.23 5.72
N PRO A 356 -4.10 1.02 6.80
CA PRO A 356 -4.79 0.61 8.04
C PRO A 356 -6.28 0.27 7.88
N SER A 357 -6.90 0.67 6.76
CA SER A 357 -8.30 0.43 6.41
C SER A 357 -8.52 -0.62 5.32
N ALA A 358 -7.45 -1.06 4.63
CA ALA A 358 -7.55 -1.94 3.46
C ALA A 358 -6.69 -3.21 3.57
N GLY A 359 -5.53 -3.16 4.25
CA GLY A 359 -4.67 -4.33 4.49
C GLY A 359 -3.61 -4.59 3.42
N LEU A 360 -3.24 -5.87 3.28
CA LEU A 360 -2.26 -6.41 2.32
C LEU A 360 -2.98 -7.04 1.13
N ARG A 361 -2.51 -6.77 -0.09
CA ARG A 361 -3.04 -7.34 -1.33
C ARG A 361 -2.03 -7.33 -2.46
N THR A 362 -1.95 -8.46 -3.16
CA THR A 362 -1.17 -8.65 -4.39
C THR A 362 -2.00 -9.47 -5.36
N PHE A 363 -2.42 -8.90 -6.50
CA PHE A 363 -3.20 -9.60 -7.51
C PHE A 363 -2.33 -10.58 -8.30
N VAL A 364 -2.78 -11.83 -8.38
CA VAL A 364 -2.19 -12.87 -9.24
C VAL A 364 -3.24 -13.48 -10.17
N PRO A 365 -2.93 -13.64 -11.48
CA PRO A 365 -3.83 -14.33 -12.40
C PRO A 365 -3.95 -15.82 -12.03
N LEU A 366 -5.05 -16.47 -12.43
CA LEU A 366 -5.39 -17.82 -11.97
C LEU A 366 -4.28 -18.86 -12.23
N GLU A 367 -3.52 -18.72 -13.33
CA GLU A 367 -2.42 -19.62 -13.70
C GLU A 367 -1.19 -19.51 -12.79
N LYS A 368 -1.11 -18.46 -11.96
CA LYS A 368 -0.09 -18.29 -10.89
C LYS A 368 -0.58 -18.76 -9.51
N ILE A 369 -1.71 -19.46 -9.44
CA ILE A 369 -2.22 -20.03 -8.19
C ILE A 369 -2.05 -21.54 -8.21
N SER A 370 -1.52 -22.12 -7.13
CA SER A 370 -1.28 -23.56 -6.99
C SER A 370 -2.54 -24.37 -7.33
N PRO A 371 -2.46 -25.38 -8.22
CA PRO A 371 -3.56 -26.28 -8.50
C PRO A 371 -4.15 -26.93 -7.25
N TYR A 372 -3.33 -27.16 -6.21
CA TYR A 372 -3.78 -27.68 -4.92
C TYR A 372 -4.71 -26.71 -4.18
N LEU A 373 -4.43 -25.40 -4.21
CA LEU A 373 -5.27 -24.38 -3.58
C LEU A 373 -6.61 -24.25 -4.29
N ILE A 374 -6.60 -24.24 -5.62
CA ILE A 374 -7.82 -24.27 -6.44
C ILE A 374 -8.66 -25.51 -6.09
N ALA A 375 -8.04 -26.69 -6.04
CA ALA A 375 -8.72 -27.94 -5.67
C ALA A 375 -9.26 -27.91 -4.22
N ALA A 376 -8.54 -27.28 -3.29
CA ALA A 376 -8.92 -27.15 -1.88
C ALA A 376 -10.13 -26.23 -1.70
N THR A 377 -10.13 -25.06 -2.34
CA THR A 377 -11.26 -24.12 -2.33
C THR A 377 -12.51 -24.76 -2.97
N LEU A 378 -12.34 -25.45 -4.11
CA LEU A 378 -13.44 -26.18 -4.75
C LEU A 378 -14.00 -27.29 -3.84
N ALA A 379 -13.15 -28.13 -3.24
CA ALA A 379 -13.62 -29.20 -2.35
C ALA A 379 -14.33 -28.69 -1.08
N THR A 380 -14.00 -27.48 -0.63
CA THR A 380 -14.47 -26.92 0.64
C THR A 380 -15.73 -26.06 0.50
N GLU A 381 -15.74 -25.17 -0.49
CA GLU A 381 -16.78 -24.13 -0.63
C GLU A 381 -17.78 -24.45 -1.75
N ASP A 382 -17.37 -25.17 -2.81
CA ASP A 382 -18.21 -25.38 -4.00
C ASP A 382 -17.76 -26.55 -4.90
N LYS A 383 -18.01 -27.79 -4.47
CA LYS A 383 -17.53 -28.97 -5.20
C LYS A 383 -18.16 -29.15 -6.60
N ASP A 384 -19.27 -28.47 -6.87
CA ASP A 384 -20.03 -28.57 -8.12
C ASP A 384 -19.84 -27.35 -9.03
N PHE A 385 -18.97 -26.41 -8.64
CA PHE A 385 -18.72 -25.09 -9.26
C PHE A 385 -18.82 -25.04 -10.79
N TYR A 386 -18.09 -25.89 -11.50
CA TYR A 386 -18.04 -25.89 -12.97
C TYR A 386 -19.35 -26.32 -13.65
N THR A 387 -20.26 -26.97 -12.92
CA THR A 387 -21.47 -27.61 -13.48
C THR A 387 -22.74 -26.75 -13.37
N HIS A 388 -22.83 -25.86 -12.36
CA HIS A 388 -24.05 -25.14 -12.02
C HIS A 388 -24.02 -23.66 -12.48
N PRO A 389 -25.19 -23.02 -12.72
CA PRO A 389 -25.28 -21.66 -13.26
C PRO A 389 -25.12 -20.58 -12.17
N GLY A 390 -24.02 -20.63 -11.40
CA GLY A 390 -23.71 -19.65 -10.35
C GLY A 390 -24.44 -19.86 -9.02
N PHE A 391 -25.43 -20.76 -8.98
CA PHE A 391 -26.02 -21.31 -7.76
C PHE A 391 -26.30 -22.80 -7.93
N ASP A 392 -26.22 -23.61 -6.86
CA ASP A 392 -26.60 -25.03 -6.89
C ASP A 392 -28.05 -25.24 -6.39
N PRO A 393 -28.99 -25.66 -7.25
CA PRO A 393 -30.35 -26.00 -6.83
C PRO A 393 -30.40 -27.19 -5.87
N VAL A 394 -29.45 -28.13 -5.96
CA VAL A 394 -29.43 -29.37 -5.16
C VAL A 394 -28.99 -29.08 -3.73
N ALA A 395 -27.92 -28.29 -3.51
CA ALA A 395 -27.53 -27.81 -2.18
C ALA A 395 -28.62 -26.93 -1.54
N ILE A 396 -29.29 -26.06 -2.32
CA ILE A 396 -30.41 -25.26 -1.81
C ILE A 396 -31.56 -26.17 -1.34
N ALA A 397 -31.97 -27.16 -2.14
CA ALA A 397 -33.01 -28.11 -1.75
C ALA A 397 -32.59 -28.98 -0.56
N ARG A 398 -31.34 -29.47 -0.54
CA ARG A 398 -30.75 -30.24 0.57
C ARG A 398 -30.78 -29.46 1.87
N ALA A 399 -30.36 -28.20 1.85
CA ALA A 399 -30.38 -27.31 3.01
C ALA A 399 -31.81 -26.97 3.45
N MET A 400 -32.76 -26.75 2.54
CA MET A 400 -34.17 -26.56 2.92
C MET A 400 -34.73 -27.78 3.68
N VAL A 401 -34.41 -29.00 3.24
CA VAL A 401 -34.80 -30.23 3.95
C VAL A 401 -34.08 -30.34 5.30
N GLN A 402 -32.76 -30.13 5.35
CA GLN A 402 -31.99 -30.19 6.60
C GLN A 402 -32.43 -29.15 7.62
N ASN A 403 -32.75 -27.92 7.19
CA ASN A 403 -33.25 -26.86 8.08
C ASN A 403 -34.62 -27.24 8.67
N TYR A 404 -35.48 -27.88 7.85
CA TYR A 404 -36.80 -28.36 8.30
C TYR A 404 -36.70 -29.55 9.28
N THR A 405 -35.74 -30.45 9.11
CA THR A 405 -35.56 -31.60 10.03
C THR A 405 -34.77 -31.25 11.29
N ASN A 406 -33.82 -30.31 11.21
CA ASN A 406 -32.82 -30.07 12.27
C ASN A 406 -33.06 -28.75 13.04
N GLY A 407 -34.01 -27.91 12.62
CA GLY A 407 -34.42 -26.71 13.36
C GLY A 407 -33.44 -25.53 13.35
N GLY A 408 -32.40 -25.56 12.51
CA GLY A 408 -31.39 -24.51 12.37
C GLY A 408 -31.07 -24.18 10.91
N ILE A 409 -30.24 -23.16 10.67
CA ILE A 409 -29.80 -22.79 9.32
C ILE A 409 -28.49 -23.54 9.00
N ALA A 410 -28.54 -24.48 8.07
CA ALA A 410 -27.36 -25.19 7.57
C ALA A 410 -26.44 -24.24 6.80
N SER A 411 -25.21 -24.07 7.30
CA SER A 411 -24.10 -23.49 6.52
C SER A 411 -23.64 -24.49 5.45
N GLY A 412 -23.17 -24.01 4.30
CA GLY A 412 -22.72 -24.86 3.17
C GLY A 412 -23.64 -24.89 1.94
N ALA A 413 -24.67 -24.04 1.86
CA ALA A 413 -25.51 -23.87 0.65
C ALA A 413 -25.23 -22.55 -0.11
N SER A 414 -23.97 -22.10 -0.11
CA SER A 414 -23.54 -20.86 -0.76
C SER A 414 -22.29 -21.09 -1.61
N THR A 415 -22.50 -21.22 -2.91
CA THR A 415 -21.49 -21.42 -3.97
C THR A 415 -20.48 -20.29 -4.07
N ILE A 416 -19.31 -20.53 -4.68
CA ILE A 416 -18.24 -19.53 -4.85
C ILE A 416 -18.78 -18.27 -5.55
N THR A 417 -19.61 -18.43 -6.59
CA THR A 417 -20.18 -17.29 -7.33
C THR A 417 -21.15 -16.47 -6.48
N GLN A 418 -21.95 -17.12 -5.62
CA GLN A 418 -22.82 -16.44 -4.65
C GLN A 418 -22.02 -15.68 -3.59
N GLN A 419 -20.92 -16.28 -3.09
CA GLN A 419 -20.06 -15.62 -2.11
C GLN A 419 -19.35 -14.40 -2.70
N LEU A 420 -18.89 -14.48 -3.95
CA LEU A 420 -18.33 -13.35 -4.68
C LEU A 420 -19.38 -12.25 -4.98
N ALA A 421 -20.58 -12.63 -5.44
CA ALA A 421 -21.70 -11.70 -5.67
C ALA A 421 -22.06 -10.92 -4.40
N ARG A 422 -22.15 -11.61 -3.26
CA ARG A 422 -22.35 -11.01 -1.93
C ARG A 422 -21.21 -10.07 -1.54
N SER A 423 -19.97 -10.35 -1.97
CA SER A 423 -18.81 -9.54 -1.61
C SER A 423 -18.64 -8.28 -2.47
N LEU A 424 -18.85 -8.37 -3.78
CA LEU A 424 -18.55 -7.27 -4.72
C LEU A 424 -19.75 -6.35 -5.01
N LEU A 425 -20.97 -6.88 -4.92
CA LEU A 425 -22.14 -6.23 -5.50
C LEU A 425 -23.23 -5.88 -4.48
N LEU A 426 -23.19 -6.44 -3.27
CA LEU A 426 -24.11 -6.07 -2.18
C LEU A 426 -23.44 -5.09 -1.22
N GLY A 427 -24.14 -4.00 -0.89
CA GLY A 427 -23.64 -2.97 0.01
C GLY A 427 -23.36 -3.49 1.43
N PRO A 428 -22.53 -2.79 2.24
CA PRO A 428 -22.16 -3.23 3.59
C PRO A 428 -23.36 -3.59 4.47
N ASP A 429 -24.39 -2.75 4.50
CA ASP A 429 -25.60 -2.99 5.31
C ASP A 429 -26.49 -4.11 4.76
N GLU A 430 -26.34 -4.47 3.48
CA GLU A 430 -27.14 -5.54 2.84
C GLU A 430 -26.47 -6.90 2.99
N ARG A 431 -25.16 -7.01 2.74
CA ARG A 431 -24.42 -8.28 2.61
C ARG A 431 -24.53 -9.22 3.83
N TYR A 432 -24.71 -8.65 5.02
CA TYR A 432 -24.81 -9.39 6.29
C TYR A 432 -26.26 -9.75 6.71
N GLN A 433 -27.30 -9.26 6.02
CA GLN A 433 -28.69 -9.49 6.43
C GLN A 433 -29.12 -10.95 6.26
N GLN A 434 -29.74 -11.54 7.28
CA GLN A 434 -30.27 -12.90 7.20
C GLN A 434 -31.69 -12.95 6.57
N THR A 435 -31.88 -12.23 5.46
CA THR A 435 -33.18 -12.14 4.76
C THR A 435 -33.24 -13.02 3.51
N VAL A 436 -34.43 -13.56 3.23
CA VAL A 436 -34.72 -14.31 1.99
C VAL A 436 -34.56 -13.42 0.76
N GLU A 437 -34.87 -12.13 0.87
CA GLU A 437 -34.71 -11.15 -0.21
C GLU A 437 -33.24 -10.96 -0.59
N ARG A 438 -32.34 -10.74 0.37
CA ARG A 438 -30.89 -10.69 0.12
C ARG A 438 -30.37 -11.99 -0.50
N LYS A 439 -30.75 -13.16 0.03
CA LYS A 439 -30.33 -14.46 -0.55
C LYS A 439 -30.89 -14.67 -1.97
N THR A 440 -32.07 -14.13 -2.30
CA THR A 440 -32.62 -14.14 -3.66
C THR A 440 -31.86 -13.19 -4.59
N ARG A 441 -31.53 -11.97 -4.13
CA ARG A 441 -30.66 -11.00 -4.84
C ARG A 441 -29.28 -11.62 -5.13
N GLU A 442 -28.66 -12.28 -4.15
CA GLU A 442 -27.41 -13.04 -4.27
C GLU A 442 -27.49 -14.17 -5.33
N ILE A 443 -28.57 -14.96 -5.35
CA ILE A 443 -28.81 -16.01 -6.35
C ILE A 443 -28.90 -15.41 -7.77
N VAL A 444 -29.66 -14.32 -7.95
CA VAL A 444 -29.85 -13.69 -9.27
C VAL A 444 -28.55 -13.06 -9.76
N LEU A 445 -27.81 -12.35 -8.90
CA LEU A 445 -26.50 -11.80 -9.24
C LEU A 445 -25.51 -12.89 -9.68
N ALA A 446 -25.43 -13.99 -8.93
CA ALA A 446 -24.51 -15.08 -9.25
C ALA A 446 -24.85 -15.78 -10.57
N ALA A 447 -26.15 -15.88 -10.90
CA ALA A 447 -26.60 -16.35 -12.20
C ALA A 447 -26.20 -15.39 -13.34
N GLU A 448 -26.41 -14.08 -13.20
CA GLU A 448 -26.01 -13.10 -14.22
C GLU A 448 -24.48 -12.98 -14.37
N MET A 449 -23.72 -13.12 -13.28
CA MET A 449 -22.25 -13.23 -13.33
C MET A 449 -21.82 -14.45 -14.16
N THR A 450 -22.41 -15.63 -13.92
CA THR A 450 -22.10 -16.85 -14.68
C THR A 450 -22.56 -16.81 -16.14
N ARG A 451 -23.45 -15.86 -16.50
CA ARG A 451 -23.86 -15.60 -17.90
C ARG A 451 -22.92 -14.66 -18.65
N ARG A 452 -22.01 -13.97 -17.97
CA ARG A 452 -21.13 -12.94 -18.54
C ARG A 452 -19.65 -13.24 -18.40
N TYR A 453 -19.24 -13.88 -17.31
CA TYR A 453 -17.85 -14.23 -17.01
C TYR A 453 -17.66 -15.74 -17.04
N SER A 454 -16.46 -16.16 -17.41
CA SER A 454 -16.02 -17.56 -17.32
C SER A 454 -15.94 -18.05 -15.86
N LYS A 455 -15.86 -19.36 -15.67
CA LYS A 455 -15.66 -19.96 -14.33
C LYS A 455 -14.29 -19.58 -13.78
N GLU A 456 -13.33 -19.49 -14.68
CA GLU A 456 -11.95 -19.09 -14.47
C GLU A 456 -11.87 -17.65 -13.94
N GLU A 457 -12.50 -16.67 -14.61
CA GLU A 457 -12.56 -15.28 -14.13
C GLU A 457 -13.28 -15.13 -12.78
N ILE A 458 -14.38 -15.88 -12.57
CA ILE A 458 -15.10 -15.88 -11.28
C ILE A 458 -14.22 -16.43 -10.17
N LEU A 459 -13.43 -17.47 -10.44
CA LEU A 459 -12.54 -18.09 -9.47
C LEU A 459 -11.30 -17.23 -9.19
N GLU A 460 -10.72 -16.62 -10.23
CA GLU A 460 -9.63 -15.65 -10.12
C GLU A 460 -10.03 -14.47 -9.22
N LEU A 461 -11.21 -13.88 -9.48
CA LEU A 461 -11.72 -12.78 -8.67
C LEU A 461 -12.05 -13.23 -7.24
N TYR A 462 -12.57 -14.44 -7.03
CA TYR A 462 -12.79 -14.96 -5.67
C TYR A 462 -11.48 -15.14 -4.89
N LEU A 463 -10.47 -15.77 -5.49
CA LEU A 463 -9.18 -16.06 -4.85
C LEU A 463 -8.32 -14.80 -4.65
N ASN A 464 -8.53 -13.73 -5.41
CA ASN A 464 -7.86 -12.44 -5.17
C ASN A 464 -8.66 -11.50 -4.25
N GLU A 465 -9.98 -11.67 -4.11
CA GLU A 465 -10.82 -10.76 -3.31
C GLU A 465 -10.98 -11.16 -1.84
N TYR A 466 -11.02 -12.46 -1.53
CA TYR A 466 -11.43 -12.90 -0.21
C TYR A 466 -10.40 -12.62 0.89
N TYR A 467 -10.89 -12.41 2.11
CA TYR A 467 -10.07 -12.16 3.29
C TYR A 467 -9.58 -13.49 3.90
N TYR A 468 -8.26 -13.60 4.10
CA TYR A 468 -7.59 -14.79 4.64
C TYR A 468 -7.07 -14.60 6.07
N GLY A 469 -7.48 -13.54 6.77
CA GLY A 469 -6.96 -13.20 8.10
C GLY A 469 -5.67 -12.37 8.01
N LYS A 470 -5.14 -11.91 9.16
CA LYS A 470 -3.87 -11.17 9.27
C LYS A 470 -3.68 -10.05 8.23
N LEU A 471 -4.73 -9.26 8.00
CA LEU A 471 -4.79 -8.20 6.98
C LEU A 471 -4.63 -8.66 5.51
N SER A 472 -4.46 -9.96 5.24
CA SER A 472 -4.30 -10.52 3.88
C SER A 472 -5.63 -10.60 3.12
N TYR A 473 -5.72 -9.89 2.00
CA TYR A 473 -6.77 -10.04 1.00
C TYR A 473 -6.17 -10.64 -0.27
N GLY A 474 -6.75 -11.74 -0.72
CA GLY A 474 -6.23 -12.53 -1.82
C GLY A 474 -5.16 -13.54 -1.43
N VAL A 475 -5.00 -14.59 -2.27
CA VAL A 475 -4.16 -15.76 -1.96
C VAL A 475 -2.65 -15.51 -1.98
N GLU A 476 -2.15 -14.55 -2.75
CA GLU A 476 -0.71 -14.24 -2.78
C GLU A 476 -0.26 -13.61 -1.46
N ALA A 477 -0.93 -12.55 -1.03
CA ALA A 477 -0.69 -11.92 0.27
C ALA A 477 -0.86 -12.91 1.45
N ALA A 478 -1.79 -13.87 1.32
CA ALA A 478 -1.96 -14.94 2.31
C ALA A 478 -0.82 -15.99 2.28
N ALA A 479 -0.32 -16.37 1.10
CA ALA A 479 0.83 -17.26 0.95
C ALA A 479 2.10 -16.63 1.54
N GLU A 480 2.30 -15.32 1.31
CA GLU A 480 3.41 -14.56 1.84
C GLU A 480 3.28 -14.43 3.37
N THR A 481 2.11 -13.99 3.87
CA THR A 481 1.88 -13.76 5.31
C THR A 481 1.97 -15.03 6.17
N TYR A 482 1.46 -16.17 5.68
CA TYR A 482 1.43 -17.42 6.46
C TYR A 482 2.63 -18.33 6.21
N PHE A 483 3.23 -18.30 5.01
CA PHE A 483 4.23 -19.28 4.58
C PHE A 483 5.51 -18.68 3.95
N ASN A 484 5.62 -17.35 3.86
CA ASN A 484 6.76 -16.65 3.24
C ASN A 484 7.09 -17.20 1.83
N THR A 485 6.04 -17.48 1.05
CA THR A 485 6.09 -18.08 -0.29
C THR A 485 5.01 -17.47 -1.17
N SER A 486 5.07 -17.68 -2.48
CA SER A 486 4.05 -17.21 -3.44
C SER A 486 3.00 -18.30 -3.73
N ALA A 487 1.83 -17.91 -4.18
CA ALA A 487 0.66 -18.78 -4.31
C ALA A 487 0.84 -19.92 -5.33
N ASP A 488 1.76 -19.78 -6.30
CA ASP A 488 2.15 -20.84 -7.25
C ASP A 488 2.87 -22.01 -6.58
N LYS A 489 3.55 -21.76 -5.45
CA LYS A 489 4.41 -22.75 -4.75
C LYS A 489 3.73 -23.45 -3.58
N LEU A 490 2.49 -23.09 -3.25
CA LEU A 490 1.77 -23.67 -2.11
C LEU A 490 1.61 -25.20 -2.26
N THR A 491 2.07 -25.92 -1.25
CA THR A 491 1.94 -27.38 -1.12
C THR A 491 0.49 -27.81 -0.93
N LEU A 492 0.21 -29.12 -0.91
CA LEU A 492 -1.10 -29.65 -0.56
C LEU A 492 -1.52 -29.26 0.88
N GLY A 493 -0.59 -29.30 1.84
CA GLY A 493 -0.84 -28.90 3.23
C GLY A 493 -1.19 -27.41 3.34
N GLN A 494 -0.32 -26.55 2.84
CA GLN A 494 -0.49 -25.10 2.84
C GLN A 494 -1.75 -24.65 2.09
N SER A 495 -2.05 -25.30 0.96
CA SER A 495 -3.24 -25.06 0.15
C SER A 495 -4.54 -25.37 0.90
N ALA A 496 -4.61 -26.56 1.53
CA ALA A 496 -5.77 -26.95 2.32
C ALA A 496 -5.94 -26.07 3.57
N PHE A 497 -4.83 -25.59 4.13
CA PHE A 497 -4.84 -24.66 5.25
C PHE A 497 -5.49 -23.32 4.84
N LEU A 498 -4.97 -22.64 3.80
CA LEU A 498 -5.52 -21.36 3.35
C LEU A 498 -6.97 -21.47 2.89
N ALA A 499 -7.35 -22.54 2.17
CA ALA A 499 -8.75 -22.75 1.77
C ALA A 499 -9.71 -22.94 2.95
N GLY A 500 -9.21 -23.29 4.15
CA GLY A 500 -10.00 -23.40 5.36
C GLY A 500 -10.44 -22.04 5.94
N ILE A 501 -9.57 -21.02 5.85
CA ILE A 501 -9.69 -19.75 6.58
C ILE A 501 -10.89 -18.87 6.14
N PRO A 502 -11.17 -18.65 4.84
CA PRO A 502 -12.24 -17.77 4.32
C PRO A 502 -13.63 -17.92 4.93
N GLN A 503 -13.97 -19.10 5.46
CA GLN A 503 -15.24 -19.35 6.12
C GLN A 503 -15.41 -18.55 7.42
N SER A 504 -14.34 -18.34 8.19
CA SER A 504 -14.35 -17.53 9.42
C SER A 504 -12.93 -17.08 9.82
N PRO A 505 -12.35 -16.06 9.14
CA PRO A 505 -10.94 -15.69 9.32
C PRO A 505 -10.55 -15.17 10.72
N VAL A 506 -11.54 -14.77 11.53
CA VAL A 506 -11.33 -14.33 12.93
C VAL A 506 -11.34 -15.52 13.91
N VAL A 507 -11.91 -16.67 13.50
CA VAL A 507 -11.91 -17.91 14.31
C VAL A 507 -10.76 -18.82 13.90
N TYR A 508 -10.37 -18.82 12.63
CA TYR A 508 -9.28 -19.64 12.08
C TYR A 508 -7.96 -18.86 12.01
N ASP A 509 -7.57 -18.25 13.12
CA ASP A 509 -6.25 -17.68 13.34
C ASP A 509 -5.35 -18.68 14.09
N ILE A 510 -4.17 -18.94 13.51
CA ILE A 510 -3.19 -19.91 14.02
C ILE A 510 -2.52 -19.49 15.33
N GLU A 511 -2.44 -18.17 15.61
CA GLU A 511 -1.81 -17.63 16.82
C GLU A 511 -2.75 -17.69 18.03
N SER A 512 -4.02 -17.30 17.87
CA SER A 512 -5.01 -17.29 18.96
C SER A 512 -5.84 -18.58 19.07
N ASN A 513 -5.94 -19.39 18.01
CA ASN A 513 -6.74 -20.62 17.98
C ASN A 513 -6.09 -21.72 17.12
N TYR A 514 -4.93 -22.22 17.56
CA TYR A 514 -4.20 -23.28 16.87
C TYR A 514 -5.05 -24.53 16.61
N GLU A 515 -5.73 -25.06 17.64
CA GLU A 515 -6.52 -26.30 17.55
C GLU A 515 -7.70 -26.16 16.58
N GLY A 516 -8.48 -25.08 16.67
CA GLY A 516 -9.62 -24.85 15.78
C GLY A 516 -9.19 -24.60 14.33
N THR A 517 -8.04 -23.94 14.12
CA THR A 517 -7.47 -23.71 12.78
C THR A 517 -6.95 -25.01 12.16
N MET A 518 -6.22 -25.83 12.93
CA MET A 518 -5.71 -27.12 12.45
C MET A 518 -6.84 -28.14 12.23
N GLY A 519 -7.88 -28.17 13.07
CA GLY A 519 -9.08 -28.98 12.83
C GLY A 519 -9.86 -28.58 11.57
N ARG A 520 -9.91 -27.28 11.25
CA ARG A 520 -10.47 -26.79 9.98
C ARG A 520 -9.60 -27.20 8.78
N PHE A 521 -8.28 -27.07 8.87
CA PHE A 521 -7.34 -27.56 7.86
C PHE A 521 -7.49 -29.07 7.60
N GLN A 522 -7.51 -29.90 8.64
CA GLN A 522 -7.72 -31.35 8.51
C GLN A 522 -9.08 -31.66 7.87
N THR A 523 -10.12 -30.88 8.17
CA THR A 523 -11.43 -30.99 7.51
C THR A 523 -11.33 -30.73 5.99
N VAL A 524 -10.55 -29.72 5.56
CA VAL A 524 -10.32 -29.45 4.12
C VAL A 524 -9.59 -30.61 3.44
N ILE A 525 -8.52 -31.15 4.04
CA ILE A 525 -7.81 -32.33 3.52
C ILE A 525 -8.77 -33.52 3.34
N VAL A 526 -9.67 -33.76 4.31
CA VAL A 526 -10.68 -34.82 4.22
C VAL A 526 -11.68 -34.57 3.10
N LEU A 527 -12.13 -33.32 2.89
CA LEU A 527 -13.03 -32.96 1.78
C LEU A 527 -12.35 -33.12 0.41
N MET A 528 -11.08 -32.73 0.27
CA MET A 528 -10.29 -32.95 -0.95
C MET A 528 -10.12 -34.44 -1.26
N TYR A 529 -9.78 -35.25 -0.24
CA TYR A 529 -9.69 -36.70 -0.38
C TYR A 529 -11.03 -37.32 -0.80
N GLN A 530 -12.14 -36.94 -0.15
CA GLN A 530 -13.47 -37.42 -0.52
C GLN A 530 -13.86 -37.05 -1.96
N LEU A 531 -13.62 -35.81 -2.40
CA LEU A 531 -13.93 -35.36 -3.76
C LEU A 531 -13.04 -36.04 -4.82
N SER A 532 -11.76 -36.24 -4.51
CA SER A 532 -10.81 -37.00 -5.33
C SER A 532 -11.30 -38.43 -5.57
N GLN A 533 -11.80 -39.11 -4.52
CA GLN A 533 -12.37 -40.46 -4.64
C GLN A 533 -13.78 -40.47 -5.30
N GLU A 534 -14.58 -39.41 -5.14
CA GLU A 534 -15.89 -39.26 -5.82
C GLU A 534 -15.74 -39.17 -7.35
N ARG A 535 -14.66 -38.53 -7.84
CA ARG A 535 -14.54 -38.11 -9.25
C ARG A 535 -13.38 -38.71 -10.02
N ASN A 536 -12.56 -39.55 -9.38
CA ASN A 536 -11.27 -39.99 -9.91
C ASN A 536 -10.37 -38.76 -10.19
N CYS A 537 -9.96 -38.11 -9.10
CA CYS A 537 -9.22 -36.84 -9.03
C CYS A 537 -10.07 -35.57 -9.31
N ILE A 538 -9.62 -34.43 -8.79
CA ILE A 538 -10.32 -33.14 -8.85
C ILE A 538 -9.91 -32.38 -10.12
N TYR A 539 -10.88 -32.03 -10.97
CA TYR A 539 -10.63 -31.16 -12.12
C TYR A 539 -10.37 -29.71 -11.68
N VAL A 540 -9.31 -29.12 -12.22
CA VAL A 540 -8.95 -27.70 -12.07
C VAL A 540 -8.52 -27.16 -13.43
N SER A 541 -8.96 -25.96 -13.81
CA SER A 541 -8.81 -25.43 -15.18
C SER A 541 -7.36 -25.07 -15.56
N THR A 542 -6.51 -24.76 -14.60
CA THR A 542 -5.13 -24.32 -14.81
C THR A 542 -4.09 -25.44 -14.93
N SER A 543 -4.48 -26.70 -14.68
CA SER A 543 -3.59 -27.85 -14.73
C SER A 543 -3.96 -28.80 -15.86
N ALA A 544 -2.95 -29.25 -16.63
CA ALA A 544 -3.12 -30.29 -17.65
C ALA A 544 -3.46 -31.68 -17.05
N SER A 545 -3.26 -31.87 -15.74
CA SER A 545 -3.59 -33.09 -14.99
C SER A 545 -4.49 -32.76 -13.79
N PRO A 546 -5.57 -33.52 -13.53
CA PRO A 546 -6.43 -33.30 -12.37
C PRO A 546 -5.67 -33.56 -11.06
N VAL A 547 -6.06 -32.85 -10.00
CA VAL A 547 -5.45 -32.96 -8.66
C VAL A 547 -5.95 -34.22 -7.97
N CYS A 548 -5.10 -35.24 -7.95
CA CYS A 548 -5.34 -36.48 -7.22
C CYS A 548 -4.89 -36.34 -5.76
N VAL A 549 -5.81 -36.55 -4.82
CA VAL A 549 -5.48 -36.71 -3.39
C VAL A 549 -5.84 -38.15 -3.01
N ASP A 550 -4.84 -38.92 -2.60
CA ASP A 550 -5.00 -40.25 -2.00
C ASP A 550 -4.77 -40.21 -0.48
N GLN A 551 -4.85 -41.37 0.17
CA GLN A 551 -4.68 -41.47 1.62
C GLN A 551 -3.26 -41.13 2.09
N GLN A 552 -2.23 -41.40 1.29
CA GLN A 552 -0.84 -41.11 1.65
C GLN A 552 -0.57 -39.61 1.52
N ALA A 553 -0.96 -39.00 0.40
CA ALA A 553 -0.86 -37.56 0.18
C ALA A 553 -1.61 -36.76 1.26
N ALA A 554 -2.79 -37.22 1.68
CA ALA A 554 -3.55 -36.60 2.77
C ALA A 554 -2.80 -36.68 4.13
N VAL A 555 -2.21 -37.84 4.46
CA VAL A 555 -1.44 -38.02 5.71
C VAL A 555 -0.14 -37.23 5.71
N ASP A 556 0.57 -37.17 4.58
CA ASP A 556 1.83 -36.44 4.49
C ASP A 556 1.60 -34.92 4.52
N ALA A 557 0.52 -34.40 3.91
CA ALA A 557 0.10 -33.00 4.02
C ALA A 557 -0.28 -32.60 5.46
N VAL A 558 -0.89 -33.51 6.24
CA VAL A 558 -1.15 -33.29 7.67
C VAL A 558 0.17 -33.25 8.47
N ARG A 559 1.07 -34.22 8.24
CA ARG A 559 2.39 -34.24 8.91
C ARG A 559 3.24 -33.00 8.57
N GLU A 560 3.19 -32.54 7.33
CA GLU A 560 3.83 -31.31 6.87
C GLU A 560 3.40 -30.13 7.75
N MET A 561 2.10 -29.87 7.82
CA MET A 561 1.54 -28.75 8.58
C MET A 561 1.71 -28.90 10.10
N GLU A 562 1.61 -30.11 10.65
CA GLU A 562 1.90 -30.37 12.07
C GLU A 562 3.38 -30.18 12.44
N SER A 563 4.29 -30.25 11.46
CA SER A 563 5.72 -29.97 11.63
C SER A 563 6.13 -28.54 11.27
N TYR A 564 5.22 -27.75 10.72
CA TYR A 564 5.53 -26.42 10.20
C TYR A 564 5.67 -25.39 11.32
N VAL A 565 6.89 -24.87 11.49
CA VAL A 565 7.16 -23.78 12.44
C VAL A 565 6.66 -22.47 11.83
N TYR A 566 5.42 -22.11 12.15
CA TYR A 566 4.89 -20.79 11.83
C TYR A 566 5.70 -19.70 12.56
N VAL A 567 6.34 -18.82 11.79
CA VAL A 567 7.05 -17.65 12.28
C VAL A 567 6.10 -16.45 12.18
N PRO A 568 5.66 -15.84 13.29
CA PRO A 568 4.84 -14.64 13.22
C PRO A 568 5.58 -13.52 12.50
N HIS A 569 4.87 -12.80 11.63
CA HIS A 569 5.40 -11.58 11.03
C HIS A 569 5.68 -10.53 12.12
N SER A 570 6.95 -10.43 12.50
CA SER A 570 7.42 -9.52 13.54
C SER A 570 7.17 -8.07 13.14
N GLY A 571 6.45 -7.30 13.96
CA GLY A 571 6.19 -5.87 13.72
C GLY A 571 7.44 -4.97 13.74
N THR A 572 8.63 -5.55 13.90
CA THR A 572 9.92 -4.89 13.69
C THR A 572 10.18 -4.70 12.19
N ILE A 573 10.18 -3.45 11.75
CA ILE A 573 10.51 -3.04 10.38
C ILE A 573 11.99 -3.33 10.13
N ARG A 574 12.32 -4.02 9.03
CA ARG A 574 13.72 -4.21 8.62
C ARG A 574 14.30 -2.87 8.14
N PHE A 575 15.47 -2.50 8.64
CA PHE A 575 16.15 -1.23 8.30
C PHE A 575 15.24 0.02 8.51
N PRO A 576 14.70 0.24 9.71
CA PRO A 576 13.57 1.17 9.94
C PRO A 576 13.90 2.62 9.56
N HIS A 577 15.11 3.11 9.87
CA HIS A 577 15.58 4.44 9.46
C HIS A 577 15.57 4.66 7.94
N TRP A 578 15.81 3.60 7.15
CA TRP A 578 15.74 3.66 5.69
C TRP A 578 14.30 3.64 5.20
N VAL A 579 13.46 2.78 5.79
CA VAL A 579 12.03 2.69 5.45
C VAL A 579 11.32 4.01 5.70
N ASP A 580 11.56 4.66 6.84
CA ASP A 580 10.93 5.94 7.15
C ASP A 580 11.53 7.10 6.33
N TYR A 581 12.83 7.05 6.01
CA TYR A 581 13.44 7.98 5.04
C TYR A 581 12.78 7.87 3.66
N VAL A 582 12.70 6.66 3.10
CA VAL A 582 12.06 6.41 1.79
C VAL A 582 10.57 6.79 1.82
N ARG A 583 9.85 6.49 2.91
CA ARG A 583 8.45 6.91 3.09
C ARG A 583 8.30 8.43 3.03
N SER A 584 9.15 9.18 3.73
CA SER A 584 9.14 10.65 3.70
C SER A 584 9.40 11.23 2.30
N GLN A 585 10.21 10.55 1.48
CA GLN A 585 10.41 10.92 0.07
C GLN A 585 9.14 10.66 -0.75
N LEU A 586 8.50 9.50 -0.59
CA LEU A 586 7.23 9.18 -1.26
C LEU A 586 6.12 10.18 -0.89
N GLU A 587 5.97 10.51 0.40
CA GLU A 587 5.01 11.49 0.93
C GLU A 587 5.26 12.93 0.43
N SER A 588 6.47 13.24 -0.02
CA SER A 588 6.80 14.52 -0.67
C SER A 588 6.48 14.56 -2.17
N MET A 589 6.29 13.39 -2.81
CA MET A 589 6.08 13.24 -4.25
C MET A 589 4.65 12.85 -4.64
N TYR A 590 3.93 12.15 -3.75
CA TYR A 590 2.63 11.53 -4.03
C TYR A 590 1.65 11.79 -2.88
N ASP A 591 0.36 11.79 -3.18
CA ASP A 591 -0.67 11.83 -2.14
C ASP A 591 -0.78 10.49 -1.39
N PRO A 592 -1.31 10.47 -0.15
CA PRO A 592 -1.42 9.25 0.63
C PRO A 592 -2.21 8.14 -0.05
N ALA A 593 -3.31 8.43 -0.76
CA ALA A 593 -4.09 7.38 -1.41
C ALA A 593 -3.30 6.71 -2.54
N THR A 594 -2.52 7.48 -3.30
CA THR A 594 -1.57 6.93 -4.27
C THR A 594 -0.57 5.99 -3.58
N ILE A 595 0.08 6.42 -2.49
CA ILE A 595 1.10 5.63 -1.78
C ILE A 595 0.52 4.34 -1.19
N TYR A 596 -0.61 4.40 -0.50
CA TYR A 596 -1.20 3.26 0.22
C TYR A 596 -1.92 2.26 -0.69
N ARG A 597 -2.24 2.60 -1.95
CA ARG A 597 -3.17 1.80 -2.78
C ARG A 597 -2.72 1.48 -4.21
N SER A 598 -1.64 2.07 -4.73
CA SER A 598 -1.31 1.96 -6.17
C SER A 598 -0.33 0.83 -6.54
N GLY A 599 0.01 -0.08 -5.63
CA GLY A 599 0.89 -1.22 -5.92
C GLY A 599 2.32 -0.86 -6.32
N PHE A 600 2.84 0.27 -5.84
CA PHE A 600 4.16 0.74 -6.27
C PHE A 600 5.25 -0.21 -5.78
N THR A 601 6.10 -0.71 -6.68
CA THR A 601 7.37 -1.34 -6.30
C THR A 601 8.46 -0.27 -6.28
N VAL A 602 8.82 0.16 -5.08
CA VAL A 602 9.77 1.24 -4.83
C VAL A 602 11.17 0.63 -4.71
N TYR A 603 11.89 0.62 -5.84
CA TYR A 603 13.27 0.17 -5.92
C TYR A 603 14.21 1.19 -5.24
N THR A 604 15.02 0.73 -4.30
CA THR A 604 15.92 1.60 -3.51
C THR A 604 17.39 1.21 -3.69
N THR A 605 18.30 2.13 -3.36
CA THR A 605 19.76 1.94 -3.53
C THR A 605 20.41 1.13 -2.42
N LEU A 606 19.66 0.75 -1.38
CA LEU A 606 20.18 0.12 -0.17
C LEU A 606 20.83 -1.23 -0.47
N ASP A 607 22.04 -1.41 0.06
CA ASP A 607 22.74 -2.68 0.07
C ASP A 607 22.53 -3.35 1.43
N PRO A 608 21.79 -4.48 1.51
CA PRO A 608 21.45 -5.10 2.79
C PRO A 608 22.71 -5.58 3.54
N SER A 609 23.76 -5.98 2.81
CA SER A 609 25.00 -6.46 3.44
C SER A 609 25.78 -5.31 4.05
N LEU A 610 25.85 -4.15 3.39
CA LEU A 610 26.48 -2.95 3.96
C LEU A 610 25.64 -2.34 5.08
N GLN A 611 24.31 -2.34 4.97
CA GLN A 611 23.41 -1.88 6.04
C GLN A 611 23.57 -2.71 7.32
N GLU A 612 23.52 -4.04 7.23
CA GLU A 612 23.68 -4.91 8.40
C GLU A 612 25.10 -4.85 9.01
N GLN A 613 26.11 -4.45 8.23
CA GLN A 613 27.45 -4.14 8.76
C GLN A 613 27.49 -2.77 9.44
N ALA A 614 26.88 -1.74 8.85
CA ALA A 614 26.78 -0.40 9.42
C ALA A 614 26.03 -0.39 10.76
N GLU A 615 24.91 -1.12 10.87
CA GLU A 615 24.13 -1.24 12.11
C GLU A 615 24.90 -1.96 13.23
N ARG A 616 25.75 -2.94 12.89
CA ARG A 616 26.66 -3.60 13.84
C ARG A 616 27.78 -2.66 14.28
N LEU A 617 28.54 -2.12 13.33
CA LEU A 617 29.67 -1.22 13.59
C LEU A 617 29.26 0.02 14.41
N LEU A 618 28.09 0.62 14.13
CA LEU A 618 27.59 1.75 14.92
C LEU A 618 27.26 1.33 16.35
N ARG A 619 26.58 0.20 16.55
CA ARG A 619 26.21 -0.30 17.88
C ARG A 619 27.44 -0.63 18.72
N ASP A 620 28.38 -1.39 18.15
CA ASP A 620 29.62 -1.78 18.81
C ASP A 620 30.45 -0.54 19.19
N GLN A 621 30.54 0.45 18.29
CA GLN A 621 31.26 1.70 18.55
C GLN A 621 30.57 2.59 19.60
N ILE A 622 29.25 2.60 19.71
CA ILE A 622 28.53 3.31 20.77
C ILE A 622 28.72 2.61 22.13
N SER A 623 28.66 1.28 22.21
CA SER A 623 28.96 0.55 23.45
C SER A 623 30.38 0.78 23.97
N LEU A 624 31.36 0.99 23.07
CA LEU A 624 32.72 1.40 23.46
C LEU A 624 32.83 2.85 23.96
N LEU A 625 31.82 3.69 23.74
CA LEU A 625 31.79 5.11 24.09
C LEU A 625 30.75 5.46 25.18
N GLU A 626 29.97 4.49 25.66
CA GLU A 626 28.98 4.66 26.74
C GLU A 626 29.59 5.29 28.00
N ALA A 627 30.81 4.89 28.36
CA ALA A 627 31.59 5.45 29.48
C ALA A 627 31.98 6.93 29.29
N ASN A 628 31.89 7.46 28.07
CA ASN A 628 32.05 8.88 27.73
C ASN A 628 30.69 9.60 27.58
N ASN A 629 29.61 8.98 28.07
CA ASN A 629 28.22 9.45 27.97
C ASN A 629 27.69 9.61 26.53
N ALA A 630 28.22 8.82 25.58
CA ALA A 630 27.76 8.80 24.19
C ALA A 630 26.82 7.61 23.96
N HIS A 631 25.52 7.88 23.79
CA HIS A 631 24.46 6.85 23.76
C HIS A 631 23.78 6.70 22.39
N ASN A 632 24.10 7.55 21.42
CA ASN A 632 23.47 7.58 20.10
C ASN A 632 24.47 8.11 19.04
N GLY A 633 24.26 7.79 17.77
CA GLY A 633 25.10 8.17 16.64
C GLY A 633 24.45 7.81 15.31
N ALA A 634 25.11 8.11 14.19
CA ALA A 634 24.62 7.78 12.85
C ALA A 634 25.76 7.41 11.90
N LEU A 635 25.41 6.71 10.81
CA LEU A 635 26.33 6.27 9.78
C LEU A 635 25.64 6.38 8.40
N VAL A 636 26.30 7.03 7.44
CA VAL A 636 25.89 7.06 6.04
C VAL A 636 27.03 6.52 5.20
N ALA A 637 26.75 5.52 4.36
CA ALA A 637 27.67 5.04 3.33
C ALA A 637 27.12 5.44 1.96
N MET A 638 27.91 6.16 1.16
CA MET A 638 27.51 6.69 -0.14
C MET A 638 28.54 6.33 -1.21
N SER A 639 28.08 6.03 -2.43
CA SER A 639 28.93 5.87 -3.61
C SER A 639 29.31 7.24 -4.19
N PRO A 640 30.59 7.67 -4.19
CA PRO A 640 30.97 9.00 -4.67
C PRO A 640 30.67 9.25 -6.15
N LYS A 641 30.66 8.18 -6.95
CA LYS A 641 30.46 8.23 -8.41
C LYS A 641 29.02 8.35 -8.85
N THR A 642 28.07 8.01 -7.98
CA THR A 642 26.64 7.91 -8.31
C THR A 642 25.73 8.65 -7.35
N GLY A 643 26.22 9.05 -6.16
CA GLY A 643 25.40 9.63 -5.10
C GLY A 643 24.48 8.62 -4.39
N GLU A 644 24.49 7.35 -4.79
CA GLU A 644 23.68 6.29 -4.18
C GLU A 644 24.01 6.15 -2.70
N ILE A 645 22.98 6.19 -1.85
CA ILE A 645 23.09 5.83 -0.43
C ILE A 645 23.02 4.30 -0.34
N LEU A 646 24.13 3.69 0.09
CA LEU A 646 24.28 2.23 0.18
C LEU A 646 23.90 1.70 1.56
N ALA A 647 24.10 2.51 2.60
CA ALA A 647 23.63 2.26 3.97
C ALA A 647 23.27 3.58 4.66
N MET A 648 22.24 3.56 5.49
CA MET A 648 21.81 4.66 6.35
C MET A 648 21.38 4.12 7.71
N VAL A 649 22.08 4.53 8.77
CA VAL A 649 21.74 4.17 10.15
C VAL A 649 21.60 5.47 10.94
N GLY A 650 20.42 5.71 11.50
CA GLY A 650 20.09 6.93 12.24
C GLY A 650 20.22 6.84 13.76
N SER A 651 20.39 5.63 14.31
CA SER A 651 20.64 5.33 15.73
C SER A 651 21.12 3.87 15.90
N PRO A 652 21.79 3.49 17.00
CA PRO A 652 22.25 2.10 17.21
C PRO A 652 21.10 1.12 17.53
N ASP A 653 19.95 1.62 17.97
CA ASP A 653 18.69 0.90 18.13
C ASP A 653 17.51 1.86 17.91
N PHE A 654 16.67 1.56 16.93
CA PHE A 654 15.49 2.36 16.57
C PHE A 654 14.37 2.27 17.62
N TYR A 655 14.24 1.14 18.31
CA TYR A 655 13.15 0.87 19.25
C TYR A 655 13.46 1.30 20.69
N ASN A 656 14.72 1.69 20.96
CA ASN A 656 15.13 2.22 22.26
C ASN A 656 14.68 3.68 22.45
N ALA A 657 13.58 3.87 23.18
CA ALA A 657 13.04 5.19 23.51
C ALA A 657 13.99 6.06 24.37
N ALA A 658 14.83 5.47 25.23
CA ALA A 658 15.70 6.22 26.13
C ALA A 658 16.79 7.01 25.40
N ILE A 659 17.24 6.53 24.24
CA ILE A 659 18.20 7.24 23.36
C ILE A 659 17.50 8.08 22.27
N SER A 660 16.17 8.17 22.31
CA SER A 660 15.31 8.69 21.21
C SER A 660 15.57 7.96 19.88
N GLY A 661 15.60 6.61 19.91
CA GLY A 661 16.04 5.75 18.81
C GLY A 661 15.37 6.00 17.45
N GLN A 662 14.12 6.47 17.43
CA GLN A 662 13.38 6.79 16.20
C GLN A 662 13.84 8.09 15.51
N VAL A 663 14.62 8.94 16.18
CA VAL A 663 15.19 10.15 15.59
C VAL A 663 16.32 9.76 14.65
N ASN A 664 16.09 9.85 13.35
CA ASN A 664 17.10 9.55 12.34
C ASN A 664 18.19 10.64 12.33
N MET A 665 19.29 10.39 13.05
CA MET A 665 20.44 11.30 13.16
C MET A 665 21.30 11.37 11.88
N ALA A 666 21.02 10.56 10.85
CA ALA A 666 21.66 10.71 9.55
C ALA A 666 21.12 11.92 8.76
N VAL A 667 19.83 12.22 8.92
CA VAL A 667 19.15 13.34 8.24
C VAL A 667 18.84 14.53 9.16
N SER A 668 18.90 14.36 10.48
CA SER A 668 18.72 15.45 11.46
C SER A 668 19.93 16.39 11.46
N PRO A 669 19.79 17.71 11.21
CA PRO A 669 20.91 18.64 11.24
C PRO A 669 21.56 18.76 12.62
N ARG A 670 22.90 18.80 12.66
CA ARG A 670 23.72 19.03 13.86
C ARG A 670 24.94 19.89 13.52
N GLN A 671 25.54 20.54 14.51
CA GLN A 671 26.80 21.26 14.34
C GLN A 671 27.91 20.29 13.87
N PRO A 672 28.46 20.45 12.65
CA PRO A 672 29.46 19.52 12.10
C PRO A 672 30.86 19.72 12.71
N GLY A 673 31.01 20.65 13.65
CA GLY A 673 32.29 21.02 14.25
C GLY A 673 33.35 21.35 13.19
N SER A 674 34.52 20.73 13.33
CA SER A 674 35.62 20.91 12.37
C SER A 674 35.39 20.29 10.99
N ALA A 675 34.38 19.41 10.81
CA ALA A 675 34.17 18.70 9.54
C ALA A 675 33.71 19.62 8.39
N ILE A 676 33.28 20.86 8.69
CA ILE A 676 32.96 21.88 7.67
C ILE A 676 34.21 22.57 7.10
N LYS A 677 35.36 22.52 7.79
CA LYS A 677 36.60 23.25 7.41
C LYS A 677 37.08 22.97 5.97
N PRO A 678 37.03 21.73 5.42
CA PRO A 678 37.42 21.48 4.03
C PRO A 678 36.62 22.30 3.02
N LEU A 679 35.35 22.62 3.30
CA LEU A 679 34.53 23.46 2.43
C LEU A 679 35.00 24.92 2.45
N THR A 680 35.35 25.45 3.63
CA THR A 680 35.96 26.78 3.76
C THR A 680 37.28 26.90 2.99
N TYR A 681 38.15 25.88 3.09
CA TYR A 681 39.41 25.88 2.34
C TYR A 681 39.21 25.65 0.84
N GLY A 682 38.23 24.83 0.43
CA GLY A 682 37.83 24.67 -0.98
C GLY A 682 37.35 25.98 -1.61
N ALA A 683 36.46 26.70 -0.92
CA ALA A 683 36.01 28.03 -1.32
C ALA A 683 37.17 29.06 -1.37
N ALA A 684 38.18 28.92 -0.51
CA ALA A 684 39.38 29.75 -0.56
C ALA A 684 40.28 29.39 -1.77
N PHE A 685 40.34 28.12 -2.18
CA PHE A 685 41.08 27.69 -3.37
C PHE A 685 40.47 28.22 -4.67
N GLU A 686 39.13 28.29 -4.78
CA GLU A 686 38.47 28.97 -5.91
C GLU A 686 38.84 30.46 -6.00
N LYS A 687 39.18 31.08 -4.85
CA LYS A 687 39.66 32.46 -4.73
C LYS A 687 41.19 32.59 -4.84
N GLY A 688 41.87 31.56 -5.35
CA GLY A 688 43.30 31.59 -5.63
C GLY A 688 44.22 31.32 -4.44
N TRP A 689 43.70 30.83 -3.31
CA TRP A 689 44.59 30.19 -2.31
C TRP A 689 45.15 28.88 -2.85
N THR A 690 46.25 28.43 -2.25
CA THR A 690 46.94 27.18 -2.58
C THR A 690 47.24 26.42 -1.29
N PRO A 691 47.55 25.10 -1.34
CA PRO A 691 48.03 24.37 -0.17
C PRO A 691 49.29 24.99 0.49
N SER A 692 50.05 25.79 -0.27
CA SER A 692 51.23 26.55 0.14
C SER A 692 50.95 27.98 0.65
N THR A 693 49.71 28.49 0.55
CA THR A 693 49.35 29.82 1.05
C THR A 693 49.61 29.90 2.55
N LEU A 694 50.25 30.98 3.00
CA LEU A 694 50.63 31.19 4.39
C LEU A 694 49.51 31.90 5.17
N ILE A 695 49.19 31.40 6.36
CA ILE A 695 48.23 31.98 7.29
C ILE A 695 48.91 32.14 8.65
N TRP A 696 48.64 33.24 9.34
CA TRP A 696 49.17 33.49 10.68
C TRP A 696 48.24 32.91 11.75
N ASP A 697 48.67 31.81 12.37
CA ASP A 697 48.08 31.23 13.58
C ASP A 697 48.63 31.95 14.82
N VAL A 698 47.98 33.05 15.19
CA VAL A 698 48.40 34.00 16.24
C VAL A 698 47.16 34.54 16.95
N PRO A 699 47.24 35.09 18.18
CA PRO A 699 46.11 35.77 18.81
C PRO A 699 45.49 36.79 17.85
N THR A 700 44.18 36.74 17.65
CA THR A 700 43.48 37.57 16.67
C THR A 700 42.05 37.80 17.13
N ASP A 701 41.69 39.09 17.21
CA ASP A 701 40.32 39.54 17.42
C ASP A 701 39.59 39.59 16.09
N PHE A 702 38.41 38.98 16.00
CA PHE A 702 37.58 39.01 14.79
C PHE A 702 36.25 39.72 15.05
N PRO A 703 35.72 40.52 14.10
CA PRO A 703 34.33 40.98 14.17
C PRO A 703 33.39 39.75 14.11
N PRO A 704 32.39 39.61 15.01
CA PRO A 704 31.59 38.38 15.08
C PRO A 704 30.88 37.98 13.78
N SER A 705 30.32 38.94 13.04
CA SER A 705 29.72 38.72 11.70
C SER A 705 30.72 38.59 10.55
N GLY A 706 31.99 38.92 10.78
CA GLY A 706 32.99 39.10 9.72
C GLY A 706 33.05 40.51 9.13
N ASP A 707 32.04 41.36 9.35
CA ASP A 707 32.05 42.78 8.93
C ASP A 707 32.93 43.63 9.87
N PRO A 708 33.98 44.33 9.36
CA PRO A 708 34.79 45.25 10.17
C PRO A 708 34.02 46.41 10.83
N ALA A 709 32.76 46.67 10.45
CA ALA A 709 31.89 47.65 11.09
C ALA A 709 31.07 47.10 12.28
N ASP A 710 31.14 45.79 12.57
CA ASP A 710 30.44 45.13 13.67
C ASP A 710 31.01 45.57 15.03
N GLN A 711 30.20 46.28 15.82
CA GLN A 711 30.61 46.88 17.11
C GLN A 711 30.39 45.95 18.31
N ARG A 712 30.01 44.68 18.09
CA ARG A 712 29.86 43.68 19.16
C ARG A 712 31.23 43.21 19.67
N GLU A 713 31.24 42.67 20.89
CA GLU A 713 32.44 42.10 21.51
C GLU A 713 33.18 41.14 20.57
N PRO A 714 34.50 41.29 20.36
CA PRO A 714 35.24 40.51 19.37
C PRO A 714 35.18 39.00 19.61
N TYR A 715 35.04 38.25 18.53
CA TYR A 715 35.18 36.81 18.55
C TYR A 715 36.66 36.43 18.65
N GLN A 716 37.03 35.75 19.72
CA GLN A 716 38.41 35.33 20.04
C GLN A 716 38.52 33.78 20.05
N PRO A 717 38.63 33.12 18.89
CA PRO A 717 38.80 31.67 18.82
C PRO A 717 40.20 31.23 19.29
N VAL A 718 40.26 30.09 19.96
CA VAL A 718 41.51 29.39 20.32
C VAL A 718 41.64 28.06 19.59
N ASN A 719 42.87 27.56 19.43
CA ASN A 719 43.11 26.20 18.94
C ASN A 719 42.85 25.16 20.04
N TYR A 720 42.56 23.91 19.64
CA TYR A 720 42.20 22.84 20.56
C TYR A 720 43.30 22.45 21.56
N ASP A 721 44.56 22.79 21.25
CA ASP A 721 45.74 22.53 22.07
C ASP A 721 46.13 23.74 22.96
N GLY A 722 45.40 24.85 22.85
CA GLY A 722 45.67 26.10 23.56
C GLY A 722 46.89 26.90 23.06
N ARG A 723 47.40 26.60 21.85
CA ARG A 723 48.64 27.22 21.33
C ARG A 723 48.43 28.04 20.05
N PHE A 724 49.48 28.76 19.69
CA PHE A 724 49.58 29.56 18.47
C PHE A 724 50.87 29.15 17.74
N HIS A 725 50.75 28.71 16.49
CA HIS A 725 51.83 28.11 15.69
C HIS A 725 52.58 29.12 14.82
N GLY A 726 52.15 30.38 14.80
CA GLY A 726 52.76 31.43 13.98
C GLY A 726 52.46 31.23 12.50
N PRO A 727 53.44 31.39 11.59
CA PRO A 727 53.22 31.26 10.15
C PRO A 727 53.07 29.79 9.74
N VAL A 728 51.85 29.37 9.39
CA VAL A 728 51.52 28.00 8.94
C VAL A 728 51.01 28.01 7.49
N THR A 729 51.21 26.91 6.75
CA THR A 729 50.60 26.78 5.40
C THR A 729 49.14 26.30 5.51
N VAL A 730 48.31 26.55 4.49
CA VAL A 730 46.96 25.95 4.39
C VAL A 730 47.01 24.42 4.57
N ARG A 731 47.99 23.74 3.95
CA ARG A 731 48.20 22.29 4.11
C ARG A 731 48.40 21.92 5.59
N THR A 732 49.26 22.65 6.29
CA THR A 732 49.51 22.44 7.73
C THR A 732 48.25 22.72 8.56
N ALA A 733 47.58 23.84 8.30
CA ALA A 733 46.43 24.29 9.07
C ALA A 733 45.20 23.38 8.94
N LEU A 734 44.93 22.88 7.73
CA LEU A 734 43.86 21.92 7.49
C LEU A 734 44.21 20.53 8.05
N ALA A 735 45.43 20.04 7.82
CA ALA A 735 45.86 18.72 8.32
C ALA A 735 45.86 18.59 9.86
N ASN A 736 46.09 19.70 10.58
CA ASN A 736 46.01 19.76 12.04
C ASN A 736 44.70 20.40 12.55
N SER A 737 43.74 20.68 11.66
CA SER A 737 42.44 21.28 11.98
C SER A 737 42.51 22.55 12.86
N PHE A 738 43.51 23.42 12.64
CA PHE A 738 43.65 24.65 13.43
C PHE A 738 42.45 25.59 13.24
N ASN A 739 41.99 26.20 14.33
CA ASN A 739 40.76 27.00 14.38
C ASN A 739 40.99 28.41 13.83
N ILE A 740 42.02 29.11 14.31
CA ILE A 740 42.28 30.51 13.93
C ILE A 740 42.58 30.65 12.43
N PRO A 741 43.37 29.75 11.78
CA PRO A 741 43.56 29.79 10.33
C PRO A 741 42.28 29.51 9.54
N ALA A 742 41.40 28.64 10.04
CA ALA A 742 40.11 28.38 9.39
C ALA A 742 39.18 29.60 9.48
N VAL A 743 39.15 30.30 10.62
CA VAL A 743 38.42 31.56 10.79
C VAL A 743 38.97 32.65 9.86
N LYS A 744 40.29 32.72 9.66
CA LYS A 744 40.92 33.60 8.65
C LYS A 744 40.57 33.19 7.22
N ALA A 745 40.46 31.90 6.93
CA ALA A 745 39.98 31.40 5.65
C ALA A 745 38.53 31.84 5.39
N LEU A 746 37.63 31.70 6.37
CA LEU A 746 36.25 32.17 6.23
C LEU A 746 36.15 33.69 6.12
N GLN A 747 37.00 34.46 6.81
CA GLN A 747 37.03 35.91 6.65
C GLN A 747 37.49 36.35 5.24
N PHE A 748 38.42 35.61 4.64
CA PHE A 748 38.84 35.82 3.24
C PHE A 748 37.77 35.37 2.22
N VAL A 749 37.08 34.27 2.50
CA VAL A 749 36.01 33.74 1.65
C VAL A 749 34.72 34.55 1.76
N GLY A 750 34.40 35.10 2.92
CA GLY A 750 33.08 35.67 3.22
C GLY A 750 32.03 34.59 3.53
N ILE A 751 31.00 34.96 4.29
CA ILE A 751 29.95 34.02 4.73
C ILE A 751 28.85 33.93 3.66
N TYR A 752 28.39 35.08 3.17
CA TYR A 752 27.25 35.26 2.27
C TYR A 752 27.65 35.79 0.90
N ASP A 753 26.72 35.71 -0.04
CA ASP A 753 26.79 36.34 -1.36
C ASP A 753 27.06 37.85 -1.25
N LYS A 754 27.92 38.37 -2.13
CA LYS A 754 28.14 39.81 -2.26
C LYS A 754 26.98 40.42 -3.05
N THR A 755 26.13 41.19 -2.37
CA THR A 755 24.94 41.87 -2.94
C THR A 755 25.20 42.83 -4.11
N ILE A 756 26.47 43.07 -4.45
CA ILE A 756 26.92 43.96 -5.54
C ILE A 756 27.23 43.17 -6.84
N THR A 757 27.38 41.85 -6.76
CA THR A 757 27.70 40.97 -7.91
C THR A 757 26.58 39.95 -8.18
N PRO A 758 26.24 39.64 -9.45
CA PRO A 758 25.31 38.54 -9.78
C PRO A 758 25.88 37.14 -9.49
N GLU A 759 27.18 37.04 -9.29
CA GLU A 759 27.90 35.81 -8.99
C GLU A 759 27.68 35.40 -7.53
N GLN A 760 27.30 34.14 -7.31
CA GLN A 760 27.16 33.59 -5.96
C GLN A 760 28.55 33.39 -5.33
N ASP A 761 28.70 33.85 -4.09
CA ASP A 761 30.00 33.96 -3.42
C ASP A 761 29.92 33.64 -1.92
N GLY A 762 31.05 33.30 -1.31
CA GLY A 762 31.14 32.97 0.11
C GLY A 762 30.82 31.50 0.44
N LEU A 763 30.96 31.14 1.72
CA LEU A 763 30.87 29.76 2.17
C LEU A 763 29.47 29.15 1.97
N ILE A 764 28.40 29.91 2.17
CA ILE A 764 27.02 29.39 2.04
C ILE A 764 26.69 29.05 0.58
N ALA A 765 27.08 29.91 -0.36
CA ALA A 765 26.98 29.63 -1.79
C ALA A 765 27.79 28.39 -2.19
N TYR A 766 29.06 28.32 -1.78
CA TYR A 766 29.94 27.18 -2.06
C TYR A 766 29.37 25.87 -1.49
N ALA A 767 28.92 25.87 -0.23
CA ALA A 767 28.32 24.71 0.43
C ALA A 767 27.02 24.26 -0.25
N LYS A 768 26.19 25.20 -0.71
CA LYS A 768 24.96 24.91 -1.46
C LYS A 768 25.22 24.24 -2.81
N ARG A 769 26.27 24.63 -3.52
CA ARG A 769 26.71 23.94 -4.76
C ARG A 769 27.22 22.52 -4.49
N LEU A 770 27.65 22.21 -3.26
CA LEU A 770 28.02 20.87 -2.79
C LEU A 770 26.85 20.10 -2.15
N GLY A 771 25.61 20.62 -2.24
CA GLY A 771 24.41 19.93 -1.75
C GLY A 771 24.00 20.23 -0.31
N ILE A 772 24.72 21.10 0.43
CA ILE A 772 24.30 21.53 1.77
C ILE A 772 23.19 22.58 1.66
N THR A 773 21.99 22.24 2.10
CA THR A 773 20.79 23.08 2.05
C THR A 773 20.36 23.60 3.43
N SER A 774 20.78 22.94 4.51
CA SER A 774 20.46 23.30 5.91
C SER A 774 20.87 24.72 6.33
N LEU A 775 21.92 25.29 5.71
CA LEU A 775 22.53 26.57 6.06
C LEU A 775 21.67 27.76 5.60
N THR A 776 20.51 27.93 6.24
CA THR A 776 19.41 28.82 5.84
C THR A 776 19.34 30.14 6.60
N ARG A 777 20.05 30.29 7.73
CA ARG A 777 19.99 31.49 8.58
C ARG A 777 20.69 32.69 7.96
N SER A 778 20.24 33.89 8.34
CA SER A 778 20.81 35.19 7.94
C SER A 778 21.75 35.83 8.97
N ASP A 779 22.03 35.14 10.09
CA ASP A 779 22.81 35.64 11.22
C ASP A 779 24.09 34.82 11.52
N TYR A 780 24.50 33.91 10.65
CA TYR A 780 25.78 33.19 10.78
C TYR A 780 26.96 34.16 10.89
N GLY A 781 27.80 33.95 11.91
CA GLY A 781 29.07 34.64 12.10
C GLY A 781 30.28 33.80 11.69
N LEU A 782 31.48 34.31 11.94
CA LEU A 782 32.73 33.63 11.57
C LEU A 782 32.98 32.29 12.31
N SER A 783 32.17 31.96 13.32
CA SER A 783 32.12 30.62 13.93
C SER A 783 31.56 29.53 13.00
N LEU A 784 30.91 29.87 11.88
CA LEU A 784 30.35 28.92 10.92
C LEU A 784 31.39 27.88 10.45
N THR A 785 32.63 28.31 10.16
CA THR A 785 33.72 27.40 9.73
C THR A 785 34.24 26.46 10.84
N LEU A 786 33.79 26.64 12.09
CA LEU A 786 34.08 25.75 13.21
C LEU A 786 32.85 24.92 13.63
N GLY A 787 31.77 24.97 12.84
CA GLY A 787 30.52 24.24 13.10
C GLY A 787 29.37 25.08 13.62
N GLY A 788 29.48 26.42 13.63
CA GLY A 788 28.45 27.35 14.11
C GLY A 788 27.12 27.42 13.33
N GLY A 789 26.85 26.43 12.47
CA GLY A 789 25.60 26.22 11.76
C GLY A 789 25.37 24.74 11.49
N ASP A 790 24.14 24.28 11.69
CA ASP A 790 23.79 22.85 11.64
C ASP A 790 23.71 22.30 10.21
N VAL A 791 24.21 21.09 10.00
CA VAL A 791 24.23 20.34 8.74
C VAL A 791 23.86 18.89 9.03
N SER A 792 23.09 18.21 8.16
CA SER A 792 22.83 16.78 8.33
C SER A 792 24.05 15.94 7.94
N LEU A 793 24.18 14.74 8.52
CA LEU A 793 25.26 13.82 8.14
C LEU A 793 25.15 13.43 6.66
N LEU A 794 23.94 13.30 6.12
CA LEU A 794 23.69 12.99 4.71
C LEU A 794 24.17 14.11 3.77
N GLU A 795 23.84 15.37 4.04
CA GLU A 795 24.33 16.52 3.25
C GLU A 795 25.86 16.64 3.34
N LEU A 796 26.43 16.42 4.53
CA LEU A 796 27.87 16.47 4.73
C LEU A 796 28.60 15.33 4.00
N ALA A 797 28.03 14.11 4.02
CA ALA A 797 28.54 12.98 3.26
C ALA A 797 28.49 13.25 1.74
N GLY A 798 27.39 13.84 1.24
CA GLY A 798 27.26 14.30 -0.14
C GLY A 798 28.32 15.34 -0.52
N ALA A 799 28.55 16.34 0.34
CA ALA A 799 29.58 17.36 0.09
C ALA A 799 31.01 16.78 0.09
N TYR A 800 31.28 15.75 0.90
CA TYR A 800 32.57 15.03 0.87
C TYR A 800 32.69 14.08 -0.33
N ALA A 801 31.59 13.50 -0.80
CA ALA A 801 31.57 12.66 -2.00
C ALA A 801 32.05 13.41 -3.25
N VAL A 802 31.76 14.71 -3.36
CA VAL A 802 32.27 15.58 -4.46
C VAL A 802 33.81 15.68 -4.45
N TYR A 803 34.49 15.55 -3.31
CA TYR A 803 35.96 15.51 -3.24
C TYR A 803 36.56 14.11 -3.48
N ALA A 804 35.73 13.07 -3.56
CA ALA A 804 36.14 11.67 -3.72
C ALA A 804 35.76 11.08 -5.10
N ASN A 805 35.35 11.92 -6.04
CA ASN A 805 34.92 11.60 -7.40
C ASN A 805 35.80 12.30 -8.45
#